data_AF-A0A7K4LPI1-F1
#
_entry.id   AF-A0A7K4LPI1-F1
#
_cell.length_a   1.000
_cell.length_b   1.000
_cell.length_c   1.000
_cell.angle_alpha   90.00
_cell.angle_beta   90.00
_cell.angle_gamma   90.00
#
_symmetry.space_group_name_H-M   'P 1'
#
loop_
_entity.id
_entity.type
_entity.pdbx_description
1 polymer ?
#
loop_
_entity_poly.entity_id
_entity_poly.type
_entity_poly.pdbx_seq_one_letter_code
_entity_poly.pdbx_strand_id
1 'polypeptide(L)'
;QDGILLGAVGAYDWNGAVLKETSSGKVIPLRESYLQEFPEELKNHGAYLGYTVSSMVSTTRQRIYVAGAPRFNHTGKVIIFTMHNNRNLTIHQALKGEQIGSYYGSEISAVDVNGDGVTDVLLVGAPMFFSEGRERGKVYVYTLKETRFVFSGALADLQSYQNSRFGSCIAAVADLNQDSYNDVVVGAPLEDDHHGAIYVFHGFGETILRKYKQRIAAVELAPGLMYFGCSIHGQLDLNDDGLVDLAVGSLGNAVLLWSRSVVRINASVRFEPPKINIFTKDCKRNGKEATCMSAFVCFTAVFLSARFQTASVALRFNATIDERRYTPRAHLDESAERHAHKALALLAGRERCDRLSFHVLDTADYVKPVAFSIDYDLVSPEDGPMLEDGWPTSLKVSVPFWNGCNEDEHCVPDLVLDARSDVPSAMDYCRRALRRSPAECSAYTLSFDTSVFVIESTRRRVAVEATLENRGENAYSTVLNISFSRNLQFASLIQRDDSDVNIECVSDEKVPNRRVCNVSYPFFRAKAKVAFRLDFEFSKSVFLQSMEISLAATSDSEEDESTTEDNVALLKYNLKYEADLLFTRTSSLGYYEIKANSSLERYGPGPPFHCTFKLQNLGFFPVDGVTVKFTVPVATRAGNRLLLLTDFAVEQENATCNVWGNSTDYRRAPAEEDLTRTPHLNHSNADVVAIDCSVRLAPNEELLFQLRGHLWMKSLKALKFKSLKLTTTAALQRRFRSPFVFREDDPSRQITFEISKPEESQIPIWIILGSTLGGLLLLALLVLALWKLGFFKSGSRKRDAEQEASAKVLE
;
A
#
# COMPACT_ATOMS: atom_id res chain seq x y z
N GLN A 1 -25.37 -70.13 3.03
CA GLN A 1 -23.97 -70.11 3.51
C GLN A 1 -23.10 -70.51 2.33
N ASP A 2 -22.06 -69.74 2.03
CA ASP A 2 -21.32 -69.87 0.76
C ASP A 2 -20.34 -71.05 0.72
N GLY A 3 -20.16 -71.76 1.83
CA GLY A 3 -19.22 -72.87 1.97
C GLY A 3 -17.92 -72.49 2.67
N ILE A 4 -17.06 -73.49 2.87
CA ILE A 4 -15.74 -73.37 3.51
C ILE A 4 -14.68 -73.34 2.41
N LEU A 5 -13.78 -72.35 2.44
CA LEU A 5 -12.59 -72.30 1.59
C LEU A 5 -11.42 -72.97 2.34
N LEU A 6 -10.70 -73.87 1.67
CA LEU A 6 -9.59 -74.62 2.23
C LEU A 6 -8.35 -74.47 1.33
N GLY A 7 -7.22 -74.18 1.95
CA GLY A 7 -5.91 -74.17 1.31
C GLY A 7 -5.27 -75.56 1.32
N ALA A 8 -4.62 -75.94 0.22
CA ALA A 8 -4.01 -77.26 0.04
C ALA A 8 -2.55 -77.11 -0.41
N VAL A 9 -1.70 -76.61 0.49
CA VAL A 9 -0.29 -76.21 0.23
C VAL A 9 0.54 -77.29 -0.48
N GLY A 10 0.38 -78.56 -0.10
CA GLY A 10 1.13 -79.68 -0.68
C GLY A 10 0.64 -80.15 -2.05
N ALA A 11 -0.48 -79.63 -2.56
CA ALA A 11 -1.05 -80.08 -3.83
C ALA A 11 -0.12 -79.77 -5.01
N TYR A 12 -0.19 -80.62 -6.05
CA TYR A 12 0.52 -80.46 -7.32
C TYR A 12 2.04 -80.23 -7.14
N ASP A 13 2.68 -81.06 -6.31
CA ASP A 13 4.10 -81.00 -5.96
C ASP A 13 4.49 -79.65 -5.32
N TRP A 14 3.82 -79.30 -4.22
CA TRP A 14 4.03 -78.06 -3.46
C TRP A 14 3.81 -76.73 -4.22
N ASN A 15 3.29 -76.76 -5.45
CA ASN A 15 2.73 -75.55 -6.06
C ASN A 15 1.53 -75.03 -5.26
N GLY A 16 0.77 -75.95 -4.65
CA GLY A 16 -0.40 -75.64 -3.84
C GLY A 16 -1.68 -75.49 -4.67
N ALA A 17 -2.80 -75.45 -3.97
CA ALA A 17 -4.13 -75.29 -4.55
C ALA A 17 -5.11 -74.75 -3.50
N VAL A 18 -6.30 -74.39 -3.95
CA VAL A 18 -7.45 -74.09 -3.10
C VAL A 18 -8.63 -74.98 -3.48
N LEU A 19 -9.48 -75.29 -2.51
CA LEU A 19 -10.75 -75.99 -2.75
C LEU A 19 -11.86 -75.39 -1.90
N LYS A 20 -13.10 -75.51 -2.36
CA LYS A 20 -14.27 -74.94 -1.70
C LYS A 20 -15.33 -76.03 -1.46
N GLU A 21 -15.74 -76.20 -0.22
CA GLU A 21 -16.77 -77.16 0.19
C GLU A 21 -18.09 -76.42 0.42
N THR A 22 -19.11 -76.73 -0.39
CA THR A 22 -20.43 -76.08 -0.38
C THR A 22 -21.53 -77.09 -0.08
N SER A 23 -22.74 -76.62 0.24
CA SER A 23 -23.92 -77.50 0.38
C SER A 23 -24.27 -78.27 -0.90
N SER A 24 -23.86 -77.77 -2.07
CA SER A 24 -23.99 -78.45 -3.37
C SER A 24 -22.77 -79.33 -3.74
N GLY A 25 -21.79 -79.50 -2.84
CA GLY A 25 -20.62 -80.36 -3.02
C GLY A 25 -19.28 -79.61 -3.09
N LYS A 26 -18.23 -80.32 -3.50
CA LYS A 26 -16.84 -79.84 -3.49
C LYS A 26 -16.44 -79.27 -4.85
N VAL A 27 -16.01 -78.03 -4.87
CA VAL A 27 -15.39 -77.38 -6.03
C VAL A 27 -13.87 -77.44 -5.86
N ILE A 28 -13.23 -78.28 -6.66
CA ILE A 28 -11.77 -78.45 -6.72
C ILE A 28 -11.31 -78.04 -8.12
N PRO A 29 -10.68 -76.85 -8.29
CA PRO A 29 -10.15 -76.40 -9.57
C PRO A 29 -9.08 -77.33 -10.12
N LEU A 30 -9.10 -77.49 -11.45
CA LEU A 30 -8.09 -78.24 -12.18
C LEU A 30 -6.75 -77.48 -12.18
N ARG A 31 -5.63 -78.22 -12.36
CA ARG A 31 -4.27 -77.67 -12.30
C ARG A 31 -4.03 -76.63 -13.39
N GLU A 32 -4.63 -76.85 -14.55
CA GLU A 32 -4.57 -76.02 -15.74
C GLU A 32 -5.06 -74.60 -15.48
N SER A 33 -6.04 -74.44 -14.57
CA SER A 33 -6.61 -73.14 -14.18
C SER A 33 -5.61 -72.20 -13.49
N TYR A 34 -4.48 -72.71 -13.00
CA TYR A 34 -3.45 -71.92 -12.32
C TYR A 34 -2.27 -71.55 -13.22
N LEU A 35 -2.10 -72.20 -14.39
CA LEU A 35 -0.87 -72.15 -15.19
C LEU A 35 -0.46 -70.73 -15.64
N GLN A 36 -1.42 -69.83 -15.85
CA GLN A 36 -1.14 -68.44 -16.23
C GLN A 36 -0.35 -67.67 -15.14
N GLU A 37 -0.62 -67.95 -13.86
CA GLU A 37 0.03 -67.28 -12.72
C GLU A 37 1.07 -68.17 -12.03
N PHE A 38 1.01 -69.48 -12.22
CA PHE A 38 1.89 -70.49 -11.64
C PHE A 38 2.40 -71.43 -12.75
N PRO A 39 3.32 -70.94 -13.60
CA PRO A 39 3.77 -71.66 -14.79
C PRO A 39 4.69 -72.84 -14.42
N GLU A 40 4.76 -73.86 -15.28
CA GLU A 40 5.41 -75.14 -14.93
C GLU A 40 6.93 -75.02 -14.70
N GLU A 41 7.59 -74.06 -15.34
CA GLU A 41 9.02 -73.78 -15.21
C GLU A 41 9.41 -73.44 -13.75
N LEU A 42 8.46 -72.86 -12.98
CA LEU A 42 8.67 -72.51 -11.58
C LEU A 42 8.22 -73.59 -10.59
N LYS A 43 7.72 -74.73 -11.07
CA LYS A 43 7.15 -75.81 -10.23
C LYS A 43 8.11 -76.30 -9.15
N ASN A 44 9.38 -76.49 -9.51
CA ASN A 44 10.41 -77.02 -8.60
C ASN A 44 10.75 -76.09 -7.43
N HIS A 45 10.28 -74.83 -7.43
CA HIS A 45 10.47 -73.89 -6.32
C HIS A 45 9.43 -74.04 -5.21
N GLY A 46 8.31 -74.74 -5.47
CA GLY A 46 7.22 -75.01 -4.52
C GLY A 46 6.53 -73.72 -4.04
N ALA A 47 5.57 -73.22 -4.81
CA ALA A 47 4.96 -71.91 -4.57
C ALA A 47 4.15 -71.79 -3.25
N TYR A 48 3.68 -72.90 -2.69
CA TYR A 48 2.86 -72.98 -1.46
C TYR A 48 1.52 -72.23 -1.57
N LEU A 49 0.84 -72.27 -2.72
CA LEU A 49 -0.48 -71.64 -2.88
C LEU A 49 -1.52 -72.25 -1.92
N GLY A 50 -2.27 -71.37 -1.26
CA GLY A 50 -3.21 -71.76 -0.21
C GLY A 50 -2.54 -71.92 1.16
N TYR A 51 -1.34 -71.36 1.37
CA TYR A 51 -0.75 -71.23 2.71
C TYR A 51 -1.63 -70.36 3.60
N THR A 52 -2.14 -69.28 3.03
CA THR A 52 -3.27 -68.51 3.55
C THR A 52 -4.43 -68.60 2.57
N VAL A 53 -5.64 -68.56 3.13
CA VAL A 53 -6.88 -68.37 2.37
C VAL A 53 -7.77 -67.39 3.14
N SER A 54 -8.40 -66.47 2.42
CA SER A 54 -9.33 -65.49 2.97
C SER A 54 -10.43 -65.18 1.95
N SER A 55 -11.43 -64.41 2.36
CA SER A 55 -12.49 -63.93 1.49
C SER A 55 -12.75 -62.45 1.72
N MET A 56 -13.08 -61.75 0.64
CA MET A 56 -13.39 -60.33 0.59
C MET A 56 -14.75 -60.12 -0.10
N VAL A 57 -15.32 -58.93 0.04
CA VAL A 57 -16.54 -58.52 -0.68
C VAL A 57 -16.18 -57.45 -1.70
N SER A 58 -16.62 -57.63 -2.94
CA SER A 58 -16.42 -56.66 -4.04
C SER A 58 -17.40 -55.50 -4.00
N THR A 59 -17.13 -54.45 -4.78
CA THR A 59 -18.09 -53.36 -5.05
C THR A 59 -19.42 -53.84 -5.63
N THR A 60 -19.46 -55.02 -6.27
CA THR A 60 -20.68 -55.69 -6.73
C THR A 60 -21.40 -56.51 -5.65
N ARG A 61 -20.98 -56.38 -4.38
CA ARG A 61 -21.45 -57.16 -3.20
C ARG A 61 -21.34 -58.67 -3.40
N GLN A 62 -20.36 -59.12 -4.18
CA GLN A 62 -20.07 -60.54 -4.40
C GLN A 62 -18.85 -60.97 -3.57
N ARG A 63 -18.89 -62.21 -3.07
CA ARG A 63 -17.77 -62.78 -2.32
C ARG A 63 -16.68 -63.28 -3.26
N ILE A 64 -15.49 -62.71 -3.15
CA ILE A 64 -14.28 -63.07 -3.90
C ILE A 64 -13.27 -63.69 -2.93
N TYR A 65 -12.44 -64.59 -3.42
CA TYR A 65 -11.46 -65.33 -2.61
C TYR A 65 -10.05 -64.80 -2.83
N VAL A 66 -9.25 -64.89 -1.78
CA VAL A 66 -7.83 -64.48 -1.79
C VAL A 66 -7.00 -65.64 -1.25
N ALA A 67 -5.86 -65.92 -1.88
CA ALA A 67 -4.95 -66.96 -1.43
C ALA A 67 -3.48 -66.54 -1.58
N GLY A 68 -2.69 -66.81 -0.54
CA GLY A 68 -1.26 -66.56 -0.53
C GLY A 68 -0.44 -67.77 -0.99
N ALA A 69 0.68 -67.46 -1.63
CA ALA A 69 1.71 -68.37 -2.12
C ALA A 69 3.09 -67.81 -1.72
N PRO A 70 3.47 -67.86 -0.43
CA PRO A 70 4.59 -67.09 0.12
C PRO A 70 5.98 -67.55 -0.35
N ARG A 71 6.07 -68.69 -1.03
CA ARG A 71 7.32 -69.20 -1.63
C ARG A 71 7.39 -69.01 -3.15
N PHE A 72 6.33 -68.52 -3.80
CA PHE A 72 6.33 -68.26 -5.24
C PHE A 72 7.50 -67.36 -5.64
N ASN A 73 8.33 -67.81 -6.60
CA ASN A 73 9.53 -67.10 -7.06
C ASN A 73 10.48 -66.65 -5.92
N HIS A 74 10.40 -67.31 -4.76
CA HIS A 74 11.06 -66.94 -3.49
C HIS A 74 10.76 -65.54 -2.93
N THR A 75 10.00 -64.68 -3.62
CA THR A 75 9.58 -63.36 -3.12
C THR A 75 8.14 -63.33 -2.60
N GLY A 76 7.33 -64.33 -2.98
CA GLY A 76 5.92 -64.45 -2.58
C GLY A 76 4.93 -63.87 -3.60
N LYS A 77 3.71 -64.42 -3.61
CA LYS A 77 2.58 -63.94 -4.43
C LYS A 77 1.26 -64.08 -3.65
N VAL A 78 0.31 -63.20 -3.92
CA VAL A 78 -1.10 -63.33 -3.54
C VAL A 78 -1.96 -63.30 -4.79
N ILE A 79 -2.98 -64.15 -4.88
CA ILE A 79 -3.98 -64.10 -5.96
C ILE A 79 -5.38 -63.79 -5.42
N ILE A 80 -6.14 -63.02 -6.18
CA ILE A 80 -7.55 -62.67 -5.94
C ILE A 80 -8.37 -63.31 -7.07
N PHE A 81 -9.34 -64.16 -6.74
CA PHE A 81 -9.98 -65.06 -7.70
C PHE A 81 -11.42 -65.44 -7.32
N THR A 82 -12.18 -65.88 -8.32
CA THR A 82 -13.48 -66.54 -8.16
C THR A 82 -13.40 -68.01 -8.57
N MET A 83 -14.23 -68.86 -7.95
CA MET A 83 -14.29 -70.30 -8.22
C MET A 83 -15.61 -70.67 -8.86
N HIS A 84 -15.56 -71.48 -9.91
CA HIS A 84 -16.72 -71.88 -10.70
C HIS A 84 -17.07 -73.36 -10.49
N ASN A 85 -18.36 -73.68 -10.48
CA ASN A 85 -18.84 -75.06 -10.25
C ASN A 85 -18.36 -76.07 -11.33
N ASN A 86 -17.92 -75.59 -12.49
CA ASN A 86 -17.31 -76.40 -13.56
C ASN A 86 -15.85 -76.79 -13.29
N ARG A 87 -15.37 -76.68 -12.05
CA ARG A 87 -13.98 -76.98 -11.62
C ARG A 87 -12.92 -76.09 -12.29
N ASN A 88 -13.29 -74.86 -12.62
CA ASN A 88 -12.37 -73.82 -13.05
C ASN A 88 -12.33 -72.68 -12.02
N LEU A 89 -11.34 -71.79 -12.15
CA LEU A 89 -11.28 -70.52 -11.42
C LEU A 89 -10.96 -69.38 -12.39
N THR A 90 -11.23 -68.15 -11.97
CA THR A 90 -10.83 -66.94 -12.70
C THR A 90 -10.03 -66.05 -11.76
N ILE A 91 -8.76 -65.79 -12.10
CA ILE A 91 -7.90 -64.87 -11.35
C ILE A 91 -8.18 -63.46 -11.86
N HIS A 92 -8.61 -62.57 -10.96
CA HIS A 92 -8.88 -61.16 -11.25
C HIS A 92 -7.63 -60.28 -11.07
N GLN A 93 -6.77 -60.65 -10.11
CA GLN A 93 -5.54 -59.92 -9.82
C GLN A 93 -4.50 -60.83 -9.16
N ALA A 94 -3.23 -60.59 -9.45
CA ALA A 94 -2.09 -61.15 -8.73
C ALA A 94 -1.21 -60.02 -8.19
N LEU A 95 -0.87 -60.09 -6.90
CA LEU A 95 0.05 -59.20 -6.20
C LEU A 95 1.36 -59.95 -5.94
N LYS A 96 2.52 -59.29 -6.11
CA LYS A 96 3.84 -59.92 -6.00
C LYS A 96 4.65 -59.26 -4.88
N GLY A 97 5.33 -60.06 -4.07
CA GLY A 97 6.26 -59.57 -3.06
C GLY A 97 7.56 -59.05 -3.69
N GLU A 98 8.16 -58.03 -3.06
CA GLU A 98 9.32 -57.31 -3.60
C GLU A 98 10.67 -57.92 -3.21
N GLN A 99 10.75 -58.64 -2.08
CA GLN A 99 12.00 -59.08 -1.48
C GLN A 99 12.04 -60.61 -1.33
N ILE A 100 13.16 -61.22 -1.74
CA ILE A 100 13.43 -62.64 -1.58
C ILE A 100 13.46 -63.04 -0.11
N GLY A 101 12.85 -64.17 0.25
CA GLY A 101 12.81 -64.69 1.61
C GLY A 101 11.80 -63.99 2.55
N SER A 102 11.22 -62.85 2.15
CA SER A 102 10.31 -62.05 3.00
C SER A 102 9.00 -62.76 3.41
N TYR A 103 8.67 -63.88 2.75
CA TYR A 103 7.49 -64.70 3.01
C TYR A 103 6.15 -63.97 2.75
N TYR A 104 6.16 -62.98 1.85
CA TYR A 104 5.00 -62.18 1.45
C TYR A 104 3.79 -63.04 1.03
N GLY A 105 2.64 -62.83 1.68
CA GLY A 105 1.43 -63.63 1.48
C GLY A 105 1.24 -64.74 2.51
N SER A 106 2.11 -64.82 3.53
CA SER A 106 1.95 -65.78 4.63
C SER A 106 0.89 -65.39 5.66
N GLU A 107 0.40 -64.15 5.60
CA GLU A 107 -0.76 -63.65 6.35
C GLU A 107 -1.54 -62.69 5.45
N ILE A 108 -2.88 -62.78 5.46
CA ILE A 108 -3.75 -61.95 4.61
C ILE A 108 -5.02 -61.58 5.37
N SER A 109 -5.30 -60.29 5.50
CA SER A 109 -6.53 -59.77 6.11
C SER A 109 -7.27 -58.84 5.16
N ALA A 110 -8.58 -59.04 5.06
CA ALA A 110 -9.48 -58.19 4.28
C ALA A 110 -10.28 -57.33 5.27
N VAL A 111 -10.21 -56.01 5.12
CA VAL A 111 -10.83 -55.04 6.01
C VAL A 111 -11.85 -54.22 5.23
N ASP A 112 -13.09 -54.30 5.69
CA ASP A 112 -14.14 -53.32 5.45
C ASP A 112 -13.94 -52.25 6.52
N VAL A 113 -13.40 -51.08 6.15
CA VAL A 113 -12.96 -50.05 7.10
C VAL A 113 -14.12 -49.13 7.45
N ASN A 114 -14.96 -48.77 6.47
CA ASN A 114 -16.09 -47.86 6.66
C ASN A 114 -17.40 -48.54 7.11
N GLY A 115 -17.47 -49.87 7.13
CA GLY A 115 -18.62 -50.65 7.56
C GLY A 115 -19.76 -50.77 6.53
N ASP A 116 -19.53 -50.44 5.25
CA ASP A 116 -20.58 -50.45 4.21
C ASP A 116 -20.90 -51.87 3.67
N GLY A 117 -20.09 -52.87 4.02
CA GLY A 117 -20.17 -54.26 3.58
C GLY A 117 -19.24 -54.62 2.41
N VAL A 118 -18.35 -53.71 1.96
CA VAL A 118 -17.35 -53.91 0.90
C VAL A 118 -15.95 -53.90 1.51
N THR A 119 -15.02 -54.67 0.94
CA THR A 119 -13.63 -54.68 1.42
C THR A 119 -12.83 -53.52 0.84
N ASP A 120 -12.65 -52.45 1.62
CA ASP A 120 -11.83 -51.28 1.27
C ASP A 120 -10.34 -51.61 1.16
N VAL A 121 -9.82 -52.42 2.09
CA VAL A 121 -8.38 -52.67 2.26
C VAL A 121 -8.06 -54.16 2.27
N LEU A 122 -7.04 -54.53 1.50
CA LEU A 122 -6.39 -55.83 1.60
C LEU A 122 -4.99 -55.66 2.20
N LEU A 123 -4.76 -56.28 3.35
CA LEU A 123 -3.48 -56.32 4.04
C LEU A 123 -2.76 -57.62 3.73
N VAL A 124 -1.46 -57.55 3.44
CA VAL A 124 -0.62 -58.71 3.15
C VAL A 124 0.65 -58.68 4.00
N GLY A 125 0.81 -59.69 4.86
CA GLY A 125 1.99 -59.85 5.71
C GLY A 125 3.19 -60.43 4.96
N ALA A 126 4.38 -59.91 5.30
CA ALA A 126 5.68 -60.45 4.95
C ALA A 126 6.57 -60.44 6.21
N PRO A 127 6.32 -61.35 7.18
CA PRO A 127 6.93 -61.30 8.50
C PRO A 127 8.44 -61.53 8.50
N MET A 128 9.01 -62.11 7.43
CA MET A 128 10.46 -62.30 7.29
C MET A 128 11.13 -61.19 6.47
N PHE A 129 10.42 -60.07 6.22
CA PHE A 129 10.99 -58.93 5.52
C PHE A 129 12.21 -58.37 6.26
N PHE A 130 13.34 -58.34 5.57
CA PHE A 130 14.64 -57.98 6.10
C PHE A 130 14.94 -56.50 5.82
N SER A 131 15.22 -55.73 6.87
CA SER A 131 15.60 -54.31 6.77
C SER A 131 16.64 -53.99 7.82
N GLU A 132 17.58 -53.09 7.50
CA GLU A 132 18.59 -52.58 8.45
C GLU A 132 19.41 -53.68 9.16
N GLY A 133 19.57 -54.84 8.51
CA GLY A 133 20.30 -55.99 9.05
C GLY A 133 19.47 -56.97 9.90
N ARG A 134 18.13 -56.85 9.95
CA ARG A 134 17.25 -57.64 10.85
C ARG A 134 15.95 -58.09 10.19
N GLU A 135 15.36 -59.19 10.65
CA GLU A 135 14.04 -59.69 10.23
C GLU A 135 12.90 -58.90 10.89
N ARG A 136 12.72 -57.63 10.51
CA ARG A 136 11.70 -56.76 11.10
C ARG A 136 10.27 -57.15 10.72
N GLY A 137 10.08 -57.70 9.53
CA GLY A 137 8.73 -57.92 8.98
C GLY A 137 8.10 -56.64 8.43
N LYS A 138 7.00 -56.79 7.70
CA LYS A 138 6.32 -55.70 6.99
C LYS A 138 4.89 -56.12 6.63
N VAL A 139 3.92 -55.22 6.76
CA VAL A 139 2.55 -55.43 6.28
C VAL A 139 2.27 -54.46 5.14
N TYR A 140 1.95 -54.98 3.96
CA TYR A 140 1.63 -54.18 2.77
C TYR A 140 0.14 -53.82 2.79
N VAL A 141 -0.16 -52.55 2.60
CA VAL A 141 -1.53 -52.02 2.51
C VAL A 141 -1.89 -51.85 1.04
N TYR A 142 -2.96 -52.50 0.61
CA TYR A 142 -3.57 -52.26 -0.70
C TYR A 142 -4.98 -51.71 -0.51
N THR A 143 -5.26 -50.54 -1.09
CA THR A 143 -6.60 -49.94 -1.09
C THR A 143 -7.32 -50.31 -2.37
N LEU A 144 -8.61 -50.61 -2.28
CA LEU A 144 -9.48 -50.86 -3.42
C LEU A 144 -9.65 -49.56 -4.24
N LYS A 145 -9.38 -49.63 -5.54
CA LYS A 145 -9.70 -48.56 -6.50
C LYS A 145 -10.48 -49.17 -7.64
N GLU A 146 -11.73 -48.72 -7.80
CA GLU A 146 -12.74 -49.24 -8.74
C GLU A 146 -13.04 -50.74 -8.57
N THR A 147 -12.15 -51.60 -9.06
CA THR A 147 -12.26 -53.07 -9.05
C THR A 147 -10.94 -53.77 -8.74
N ARG A 148 -9.86 -53.03 -8.44
CA ARG A 148 -8.51 -53.58 -8.24
C ARG A 148 -7.85 -53.01 -6.98
N PHE A 149 -7.07 -53.84 -6.31
CA PHE A 149 -6.29 -53.44 -5.13
C PHE A 149 -4.97 -52.79 -5.56
N VAL A 150 -4.76 -51.53 -5.17
CA VAL A 150 -3.57 -50.75 -5.53
C VAL A 150 -2.72 -50.54 -4.29
N PHE A 151 -1.41 -50.74 -4.40
CA PHE A 151 -0.47 -50.56 -3.30
C PHE A 151 -0.54 -49.12 -2.77
N SER A 152 -0.82 -49.00 -1.47
CA SER A 152 -1.15 -47.74 -0.78
C SER A 152 -0.17 -47.45 0.37
N GLY A 153 0.88 -48.26 0.52
CA GLY A 153 1.92 -48.11 1.55
C GLY A 153 2.09 -49.37 2.39
N ALA A 154 2.73 -49.24 3.54
CA ALA A 154 2.97 -50.34 4.47
C ALA A 154 2.81 -49.89 5.92
N LEU A 155 2.45 -50.84 6.80
CA LEU A 155 2.59 -50.75 8.25
C LEU A 155 3.93 -51.39 8.65
N ALA A 156 4.54 -50.86 9.72
CA ALA A 156 5.82 -51.32 10.25
C ALA A 156 5.90 -51.14 11.77
N ASP A 157 6.84 -51.85 12.39
CA ASP A 157 7.15 -51.80 13.82
C ASP A 157 8.02 -50.60 14.23
N LEU A 158 8.24 -50.47 15.55
CA LEU A 158 9.18 -49.51 16.12
C LEU A 158 10.63 -49.78 15.68
N GLN A 159 11.37 -48.72 15.35
CA GLN A 159 12.74 -48.80 14.82
C GLN A 159 13.79 -49.42 15.77
N SER A 160 13.45 -49.63 17.04
CA SER A 160 14.38 -50.08 18.08
C SER A 160 14.63 -51.59 18.12
N TYR A 161 13.71 -52.42 17.62
CA TYR A 161 13.69 -53.84 17.94
C TYR A 161 14.52 -54.73 16.99
N GLN A 162 14.73 -55.99 17.41
CA GLN A 162 15.45 -57.00 16.65
C GLN A 162 14.52 -58.16 16.30
N ASN A 163 14.52 -58.57 15.02
CA ASN A 163 13.87 -59.78 14.52
C ASN A 163 12.39 -59.97 14.94
N SER A 164 11.65 -58.87 15.12
CA SER A 164 10.28 -58.79 15.66
C SER A 164 9.24 -59.61 14.89
N ARG A 165 9.48 -59.85 13.59
CA ARG A 165 8.56 -60.50 12.64
C ARG A 165 7.16 -59.87 12.63
N PHE A 166 7.13 -58.54 12.59
CA PHE A 166 5.90 -57.77 12.47
C PHE A 166 5.09 -58.20 11.23
N GLY A 167 3.79 -58.44 11.42
CA GLY A 167 2.93 -59.00 10.39
C GLY A 167 2.89 -60.53 10.36
N SER A 168 3.30 -61.21 11.44
CA SER A 168 3.07 -62.65 11.62
C SER A 168 1.59 -63.00 11.82
N CYS A 169 0.80 -62.07 12.36
CA CYS A 169 -0.66 -62.14 12.42
C CYS A 169 -1.24 -60.74 12.13
N ILE A 170 -2.35 -60.66 11.41
CA ILE A 170 -3.07 -59.43 11.08
C ILE A 170 -4.57 -59.66 11.31
N ALA A 171 -5.10 -59.18 12.43
CA ALA A 171 -6.53 -59.21 12.70
C ALA A 171 -7.20 -57.94 12.16
N ALA A 172 -8.22 -58.10 11.31
CA ALA A 172 -9.25 -57.08 11.16
C ALA A 172 -10.13 -57.16 12.41
N VAL A 173 -10.26 -56.05 13.13
CA VAL A 173 -11.05 -55.98 14.36
C VAL A 173 -12.16 -54.96 14.19
N ALA A 174 -13.29 -55.19 14.86
CA ALA A 174 -14.34 -54.19 14.87
C ALA A 174 -13.89 -52.95 15.68
N ASP A 175 -14.43 -51.79 15.30
CA ASP A 175 -14.17 -50.45 15.87
C ASP A 175 -13.84 -50.46 17.39
N LEU A 176 -12.56 -50.19 17.74
CA LEU A 176 -12.09 -50.19 19.13
C LEU A 176 -12.24 -48.80 19.79
N ASN A 177 -11.96 -47.72 19.04
CA ASN A 177 -12.03 -46.34 19.54
C ASN A 177 -13.41 -45.70 19.43
N GLN A 178 -14.41 -46.42 18.93
CA GLN A 178 -15.81 -46.03 18.78
C GLN A 178 -16.03 -44.87 17.79
N ASP A 179 -15.17 -44.73 16.77
CA ASP A 179 -15.25 -43.65 15.77
C ASP A 179 -16.04 -44.01 14.49
N SER A 180 -16.63 -45.21 14.46
CA SER A 180 -17.35 -45.85 13.35
C SER A 180 -16.49 -46.41 12.22
N TYR A 181 -15.16 -46.50 12.37
CA TYR A 181 -14.30 -47.24 11.45
C TYR A 181 -13.76 -48.53 12.08
N ASN A 182 -13.65 -49.58 11.28
CA ASN A 182 -13.03 -50.83 11.73
C ASN A 182 -11.50 -50.74 11.72
N ASP A 183 -10.91 -51.38 12.71
CA ASP A 183 -9.50 -51.25 13.07
C ASP A 183 -8.68 -52.49 12.67
N VAL A 184 -7.36 -52.37 12.85
CA VAL A 184 -6.43 -53.47 12.58
C VAL A 184 -5.45 -53.64 13.73
N VAL A 185 -5.28 -54.88 14.17
CA VAL A 185 -4.24 -55.26 15.14
C VAL A 185 -3.22 -56.17 14.47
N VAL A 186 -1.93 -55.80 14.57
CA VAL A 186 -0.81 -56.55 13.97
C VAL A 186 0.08 -57.13 15.05
N GLY A 187 0.40 -58.42 14.94
CA GLY A 187 1.29 -59.14 15.85
C GLY A 187 2.76 -59.08 15.45
N ALA A 188 3.63 -58.94 16.45
CA ALA A 188 5.09 -59.03 16.38
C ALA A 188 5.60 -60.01 17.46
N PRO A 189 5.37 -61.32 17.30
CA PRO A 189 5.56 -62.31 18.37
C PRO A 189 7.02 -62.56 18.77
N LEU A 190 8.00 -62.11 17.97
CA LEU A 190 9.42 -62.26 18.32
C LEU A 190 10.02 -61.00 18.96
N GLU A 191 9.24 -59.93 19.09
CA GLU A 191 9.65 -58.69 19.76
C GLU A 191 9.94 -58.91 21.27
N ASP A 192 10.68 -57.99 21.89
CA ASP A 192 11.08 -58.05 23.30
C ASP A 192 11.73 -59.38 23.72
N ASP A 193 12.66 -59.89 22.91
CA ASP A 193 13.31 -61.20 23.09
C ASP A 193 12.28 -62.34 23.24
N HIS A 194 11.52 -62.58 22.17
CA HIS A 194 10.52 -63.65 22.08
C HIS A 194 9.34 -63.56 23.06
N HIS A 195 9.21 -62.48 23.83
CA HIS A 195 8.02 -62.21 24.66
C HIS A 195 6.81 -61.84 23.78
N GLY A 196 7.04 -60.97 22.79
CA GLY A 196 6.06 -60.55 21.78
C GLY A 196 5.29 -59.27 22.12
N ALA A 197 4.77 -58.61 21.09
CA ALA A 197 3.97 -57.41 21.18
C ALA A 197 2.84 -57.39 20.13
N ILE A 198 1.84 -56.55 20.36
CA ILE A 198 0.80 -56.22 19.37
C ILE A 198 0.73 -54.70 19.15
N TYR A 199 0.30 -54.31 17.96
CA TYR A 199 0.17 -52.93 17.51
C TYR A 199 -1.24 -52.67 16.98
N VAL A 200 -1.93 -51.67 17.54
CA VAL A 200 -3.27 -51.24 17.13
C VAL A 200 -3.14 -50.07 16.14
N PHE A 201 -3.78 -50.19 14.98
CA PHE A 201 -3.85 -49.18 13.94
C PHE A 201 -5.31 -48.85 13.67
N HIS A 202 -5.71 -47.58 13.84
CA HIS A 202 -7.10 -47.19 13.60
C HIS A 202 -7.45 -47.09 12.11
N GLY A 203 -8.71 -47.38 11.79
CA GLY A 203 -9.33 -47.04 10.51
C GLY A 203 -9.46 -45.52 10.31
N PHE A 204 -9.61 -45.10 9.05
CA PHE A 204 -9.98 -43.72 8.69
C PHE A 204 -10.50 -43.66 7.25
N GLY A 205 -11.80 -43.47 7.07
CA GLY A 205 -12.42 -43.50 5.75
C GLY A 205 -12.31 -44.88 5.11
N GLU A 206 -11.74 -44.96 3.90
CA GLU A 206 -11.53 -46.20 3.14
C GLU A 206 -10.08 -46.75 3.30
N THR A 207 -9.37 -46.41 4.40
CA THR A 207 -7.98 -46.83 4.61
C THR A 207 -7.59 -46.94 6.08
N ILE A 208 -6.49 -47.65 6.37
CA ILE A 208 -5.89 -47.74 7.71
C ILE A 208 -4.83 -46.64 7.90
N LEU A 209 -4.76 -46.05 9.10
CA LEU A 209 -3.70 -45.12 9.48
C LEU A 209 -2.35 -45.84 9.57
N ARG A 210 -1.30 -45.31 8.92
CA ARG A 210 0.01 -45.99 8.83
C ARG A 210 0.84 -46.00 10.12
N LYS A 211 0.50 -45.13 11.08
CA LYS A 211 1.16 -45.06 12.39
C LYS A 211 0.24 -45.74 13.41
N TYR A 212 0.77 -46.72 14.14
CA TYR A 212 0.03 -47.34 15.24
C TYR A 212 -0.33 -46.30 16.31
N LYS A 213 -1.46 -46.53 16.96
CA LYS A 213 -2.02 -45.67 18.00
C LYS A 213 -1.71 -46.21 19.40
N GLN A 214 -1.69 -47.52 19.54
CA GLN A 214 -1.25 -48.22 20.76
C GLN A 214 -0.31 -49.37 20.40
N ARG A 215 0.72 -49.58 21.22
CA ARG A 215 1.52 -50.81 21.29
C ARG A 215 1.28 -51.42 22.66
N ILE A 216 1.10 -52.73 22.73
CA ILE A 216 0.91 -53.46 23.98
C ILE A 216 1.98 -54.54 24.03
N ALA A 217 2.90 -54.43 24.98
CA ALA A 217 4.00 -55.39 25.17
C ALA A 217 3.58 -56.51 26.13
N ALA A 218 3.96 -57.75 25.85
CA ALA A 218 3.67 -58.85 26.77
C ALA A 218 4.31 -58.65 28.15
N VAL A 219 5.51 -58.03 28.17
CA VAL A 219 6.27 -57.71 29.40
C VAL A 219 5.59 -56.68 30.30
N GLU A 220 4.67 -55.88 29.78
CA GLU A 220 3.88 -54.89 30.54
C GLU A 220 2.63 -55.53 31.17
N LEU A 221 2.16 -56.66 30.62
CA LEU A 221 0.93 -57.35 31.04
C LEU A 221 1.19 -58.41 32.12
N ALA A 222 2.09 -59.35 31.86
CA ALA A 222 2.39 -60.45 32.77
C ALA A 222 3.77 -61.08 32.52
N PRO A 223 4.52 -61.46 33.56
CA PRO A 223 5.78 -62.18 33.40
C PRO A 223 5.55 -63.58 32.81
N GLY A 224 6.44 -64.02 31.91
CA GLY A 224 6.45 -65.37 31.35
C GLY A 224 5.58 -65.59 30.10
N LEU A 225 4.91 -64.55 29.59
CA LEU A 225 4.32 -64.59 28.26
C LEU A 225 5.41 -64.66 27.17
N MET A 226 5.25 -65.56 26.20
CA MET A 226 6.14 -65.72 25.05
C MET A 226 5.33 -65.83 23.76
N TYR A 227 5.86 -65.35 22.64
CA TYR A 227 5.16 -65.33 21.34
C TYR A 227 3.77 -64.68 21.39
N PHE A 228 3.60 -63.68 22.27
CA PHE A 228 2.37 -62.89 22.36
C PHE A 228 2.10 -62.15 21.05
N GLY A 229 0.87 -62.24 20.54
CA GLY A 229 0.52 -61.74 19.21
C GLY A 229 0.76 -62.74 18.08
N CYS A 230 1.03 -64.02 18.38
CA CYS A 230 1.13 -65.06 17.35
C CYS A 230 -0.22 -65.39 16.68
N SER A 231 -1.34 -65.07 17.34
CA SER A 231 -2.70 -65.11 16.81
C SER A 231 -3.54 -64.07 17.54
N ILE A 232 -4.48 -63.42 16.85
CA ILE A 232 -5.27 -62.31 17.37
C ILE A 232 -6.71 -62.43 16.83
N HIS A 233 -7.70 -62.13 17.66
CA HIS A 233 -9.10 -62.00 17.26
C HIS A 233 -9.76 -60.85 18.03
N GLY A 234 -10.60 -60.06 17.37
CA GLY A 234 -11.25 -58.88 17.95
C GLY A 234 -12.56 -58.52 17.26
N GLN A 235 -13.57 -59.36 17.45
CA GLN A 235 -14.90 -59.22 16.81
C GLN A 235 -16.04 -59.50 17.81
N LEU A 236 -15.71 -59.70 19.09
CA LEU A 236 -16.65 -60.08 20.14
C LEU A 236 -16.43 -59.17 21.34
N ASP A 237 -17.54 -58.76 21.94
CA ASP A 237 -17.64 -58.36 23.33
C ASP A 237 -17.50 -59.63 24.19
N LEU A 238 -16.58 -59.63 25.16
CA LEU A 238 -16.32 -60.79 26.04
C LEU A 238 -16.66 -60.52 27.51
N ASN A 239 -17.08 -59.29 27.85
CA ASN A 239 -17.43 -58.87 29.21
C ASN A 239 -18.89 -58.36 29.34
N ASP A 240 -19.64 -58.34 28.24
CA ASP A 240 -21.00 -57.81 28.05
C ASP A 240 -21.15 -56.28 28.32
N ASP A 241 -20.08 -55.49 28.16
CA ASP A 241 -20.11 -54.02 28.33
C ASP A 241 -20.55 -53.23 27.07
N GLY A 242 -20.62 -53.91 25.93
CA GLY A 242 -21.01 -53.36 24.63
C GLY A 242 -19.86 -52.83 23.76
N LEU A 243 -18.60 -53.08 24.13
CA LEU A 243 -17.40 -52.77 23.36
C LEU A 243 -16.74 -54.06 22.81
N VAL A 244 -15.85 -53.90 21.84
CA VAL A 244 -15.15 -55.02 21.19
C VAL A 244 -13.86 -55.32 21.94
N ASP A 245 -13.67 -56.55 22.38
CA ASP A 245 -12.48 -56.99 23.11
C ASP A 245 -11.46 -57.70 22.23
N LEU A 246 -10.20 -57.74 22.67
CA LEU A 246 -9.12 -58.45 21.98
C LEU A 246 -8.76 -59.74 22.71
N ALA A 247 -8.80 -60.86 21.99
CA ALA A 247 -8.22 -62.13 22.40
C ALA A 247 -6.89 -62.35 21.67
N VAL A 248 -5.80 -62.52 22.43
CA VAL A 248 -4.43 -62.56 21.92
C VAL A 248 -3.74 -63.85 22.37
N GLY A 249 -3.28 -64.63 21.40
CA GLY A 249 -2.53 -65.86 21.63
C GLY A 249 -1.09 -65.62 22.07
N SER A 250 -0.62 -66.49 22.96
CA SER A 250 0.74 -66.57 23.50
C SER A 250 1.08 -68.06 23.69
N LEU A 251 2.35 -68.40 23.90
CA LEU A 251 2.79 -69.78 24.08
C LEU A 251 2.15 -70.37 25.34
N GLY A 252 1.23 -71.33 25.14
CA GLY A 252 0.48 -71.98 26.21
C GLY A 252 -0.57 -71.10 26.91
N ASN A 253 -0.82 -69.88 26.42
CA ASN A 253 -1.69 -68.90 27.08
C ASN A 253 -2.57 -68.17 26.05
N ALA A 254 -3.74 -67.72 26.49
CA ALA A 254 -4.55 -66.74 25.77
C ALA A 254 -4.83 -65.57 26.72
N VAL A 255 -4.58 -64.35 26.24
CA VAL A 255 -4.76 -63.11 27.00
C VAL A 255 -5.99 -62.40 26.46
N LEU A 256 -6.88 -61.97 27.35
CA LEU A 256 -8.02 -61.13 27.02
C LEU A 256 -7.71 -59.69 27.44
N LEU A 257 -7.94 -58.75 26.54
CA LEU A 257 -7.78 -57.31 26.77
C LEU A 257 -9.14 -56.66 26.55
N TRP A 258 -9.67 -56.02 27.60
CA TRP A 258 -10.95 -55.33 27.54
C TRP A 258 -10.79 -53.91 27.00
N SER A 259 -11.69 -53.52 26.11
CA SER A 259 -11.75 -52.14 25.62
C SER A 259 -12.32 -51.18 26.67
N ARG A 260 -12.10 -49.87 26.48
CA ARG A 260 -12.59 -48.82 27.39
C ARG A 260 -13.44 -47.82 26.62
N SER A 261 -14.51 -47.33 27.24
CA SER A 261 -15.39 -46.35 26.62
C SER A 261 -14.67 -45.02 26.36
N VAL A 262 -14.84 -44.46 25.16
CA VAL A 262 -14.20 -43.19 24.76
C VAL A 262 -15.16 -42.02 24.98
N VAL A 263 -14.65 -40.94 25.57
CA VAL A 263 -15.42 -39.73 25.90
C VAL A 263 -14.76 -38.46 25.37
N ARG A 264 -15.54 -37.64 24.66
CA ARG A 264 -15.23 -36.25 24.32
C ARG A 264 -15.75 -35.33 25.42
N ILE A 265 -14.95 -34.36 25.85
CA ILE A 265 -15.38 -33.32 26.79
C ILE A 265 -15.49 -32.01 26.02
N ASN A 266 -16.73 -31.57 25.76
CA ASN A 266 -16.98 -30.26 25.16
C ASN A 266 -16.97 -29.21 26.27
N ALA A 267 -15.93 -28.37 26.29
CA ALA A 267 -15.84 -27.22 27.19
C ALA A 267 -16.26 -25.92 26.49
N SER A 268 -16.96 -25.04 27.20
CA SER A 268 -17.28 -23.69 26.74
C SER A 268 -17.22 -22.69 27.92
N VAL A 269 -17.09 -21.40 27.61
CA VAL A 269 -17.18 -20.32 28.61
C VAL A 269 -18.12 -19.25 28.07
N ARG A 270 -19.16 -18.91 28.83
CA ARG A 270 -20.08 -17.81 28.54
C ARG A 270 -19.97 -16.72 29.59
N PHE A 271 -19.96 -15.46 29.18
CA PHE A 271 -19.80 -14.30 30.06
C PHE A 271 -21.12 -13.54 30.21
N GLU A 272 -21.44 -13.12 31.43
CA GLU A 272 -22.55 -12.22 31.75
C GLU A 272 -22.02 -10.99 32.51
N PRO A 273 -22.15 -9.77 31.95
CA PRO A 273 -22.50 -9.47 30.56
C PRO A 273 -21.44 -9.98 29.54
N PRO A 274 -21.76 -10.07 28.23
CA PRO A 274 -20.87 -10.67 27.23
C PRO A 274 -19.68 -9.78 26.82
N LYS A 275 -19.73 -8.47 27.08
CA LYS A 275 -18.66 -7.49 26.80
C LYS A 275 -18.36 -6.69 28.08
N ILE A 276 -17.09 -6.42 28.42
CA ILE A 276 -16.68 -5.63 29.60
C ILE A 276 -16.95 -4.14 29.35
N ASN A 277 -17.93 -3.55 30.04
CA ASN A 277 -18.14 -2.10 29.99
C ASN A 277 -17.43 -1.41 31.18
N ILE A 278 -16.24 -0.84 30.94
CA ILE A 278 -15.47 -0.15 32.00
C ILE A 278 -16.11 1.14 32.50
N PHE A 279 -17.10 1.71 31.80
CA PHE A 279 -17.83 2.90 32.25
C PHE A 279 -18.90 2.55 33.28
N THR A 280 -19.42 1.31 33.26
CA THR A 280 -20.31 0.80 34.32
C THR A 280 -19.48 0.30 35.51
N LYS A 281 -19.39 1.13 36.56
CA LYS A 281 -18.83 0.77 37.86
C LYS A 281 -19.93 0.23 38.78
N ASP A 282 -20.30 -1.02 38.60
CA ASP A 282 -21.42 -1.67 39.33
C ASP A 282 -21.00 -2.29 40.67
N CYS A 283 -19.69 -2.41 40.95
CA CYS A 283 -19.20 -2.97 42.21
C CYS A 283 -17.92 -2.30 42.76
N LYS A 284 -17.59 -2.62 44.01
CA LYS A 284 -16.39 -2.12 44.70
C LYS A 284 -15.58 -3.27 45.28
N ARG A 285 -14.31 -3.38 44.88
CA ARG A 285 -13.38 -4.45 45.29
C ARG A 285 -12.10 -3.83 45.85
N ASN A 286 -11.69 -4.23 47.05
CA ASN A 286 -10.52 -3.69 47.76
C ASN A 286 -10.45 -2.14 47.81
N GLY A 287 -11.61 -1.50 47.99
CA GLY A 287 -11.74 -0.04 48.05
C GLY A 287 -11.76 0.68 46.69
N LYS A 288 -11.48 -0.02 45.58
CA LYS A 288 -11.54 0.52 44.20
C LYS A 288 -12.89 0.20 43.55
N GLU A 289 -13.37 1.10 42.70
CA GLU A 289 -14.50 0.84 41.81
C GLU A 289 -14.06 -0.10 40.68
N ALA A 290 -14.96 -1.02 40.33
CA ALA A 290 -14.71 -2.09 39.37
C ALA A 290 -16.00 -2.43 38.61
N THR A 291 -15.83 -3.11 37.49
CA THR A 291 -16.92 -3.74 36.73
C THR A 291 -16.96 -5.22 37.10
N CYS A 292 -18.02 -5.68 37.75
CA CYS A 292 -18.20 -7.07 38.14
C CYS A 292 -18.90 -7.87 37.04
N MET A 293 -18.48 -9.11 36.87
CA MET A 293 -18.92 -10.00 35.79
C MET A 293 -18.96 -11.45 36.27
N SER A 294 -19.61 -12.32 35.51
CA SER A 294 -19.62 -13.76 35.75
C SER A 294 -19.21 -14.51 34.50
N ALA A 295 -18.30 -15.47 34.66
CA ALA A 295 -17.94 -16.45 33.64
C ALA A 295 -18.56 -17.79 34.06
N PHE A 296 -19.41 -18.37 33.22
CA PHE A 296 -19.92 -19.72 33.43
C PHE A 296 -19.09 -20.67 32.57
N VAL A 297 -18.31 -21.53 33.22
CA VAL A 297 -17.53 -22.58 32.56
C VAL A 297 -18.41 -23.81 32.47
N CYS A 298 -18.76 -24.22 31.26
CA CYS A 298 -19.71 -25.29 30.99
C CYS A 298 -19.01 -26.47 30.34
N PHE A 299 -19.34 -27.68 30.80
CA PHE A 299 -18.81 -28.93 30.27
C PHE A 299 -19.94 -29.87 29.89
N THR A 300 -19.82 -30.53 28.74
CA THR A 300 -20.70 -31.63 28.31
C THR A 300 -19.84 -32.85 27.98
N ALA A 301 -20.12 -33.98 28.62
CA ALA A 301 -19.49 -35.25 28.30
C ALA A 301 -20.27 -35.97 27.18
N VAL A 302 -19.60 -36.33 26.10
CA VAL A 302 -20.17 -37.05 24.96
C VAL A 302 -19.40 -38.35 24.80
N PHE A 303 -20.01 -39.46 25.21
CA PHE A 303 -19.45 -40.80 24.96
C PHE A 303 -19.72 -41.19 23.51
N LEU A 304 -18.72 -41.78 22.85
CA LEU A 304 -18.81 -42.13 21.44
C LEU A 304 -19.74 -43.33 21.21
N SER A 305 -19.59 -44.40 22.00
CA SER A 305 -20.54 -45.51 21.97
C SER A 305 -21.92 -45.11 22.52
N ALA A 306 -22.95 -45.42 21.75
CA ALA A 306 -24.35 -45.20 22.10
C ALA A 306 -24.82 -45.98 23.36
N ARG A 307 -24.02 -46.95 23.85
CA ARG A 307 -24.30 -47.68 25.10
C ARG A 307 -24.11 -46.82 26.34
N PHE A 308 -23.19 -45.85 26.30
CA PHE A 308 -22.79 -45.05 27.47
C PHE A 308 -23.56 -43.72 27.59
N GLN A 309 -24.69 -43.56 26.89
CA GLN A 309 -25.51 -42.33 26.92
C GLN A 309 -26.23 -42.07 28.25
N THR A 310 -26.15 -42.99 29.22
CA THR A 310 -26.56 -42.78 30.61
C THR A 310 -25.39 -42.81 31.61
N ALA A 311 -24.15 -42.92 31.12
CA ALA A 311 -22.97 -42.97 31.96
C ALA A 311 -22.64 -41.59 32.57
N SER A 312 -21.74 -41.61 33.56
CA SER A 312 -21.19 -40.41 34.17
C SER A 312 -19.67 -40.45 34.21
N VAL A 313 -19.02 -39.30 34.01
CA VAL A 313 -17.57 -39.15 34.15
C VAL A 313 -17.24 -38.03 35.14
N ALA A 314 -16.22 -38.23 35.97
CA ALA A 314 -15.72 -37.22 36.88
C ALA A 314 -14.59 -36.42 36.22
N LEU A 315 -14.79 -35.10 36.12
CA LEU A 315 -13.85 -34.12 35.57
C LEU A 315 -13.26 -33.29 36.71
N ARG A 316 -11.98 -32.92 36.59
CA ARG A 316 -11.35 -31.85 37.37
C ARG A 316 -10.97 -30.73 36.42
N PHE A 317 -11.21 -29.48 36.79
CA PHE A 317 -10.75 -28.34 36.02
C PHE A 317 -10.08 -27.28 36.90
N ASN A 318 -9.27 -26.44 36.25
CA ASN A 318 -8.66 -25.25 36.79
C ASN A 318 -9.01 -24.07 35.87
N ALA A 319 -9.28 -22.90 36.45
CA ALA A 319 -9.57 -21.69 35.71
C ALA A 319 -8.67 -20.54 36.15
N THR A 320 -8.07 -19.85 35.19
CA THR A 320 -7.14 -18.73 35.40
C THR A 320 -7.45 -17.58 34.45
N ILE A 321 -7.01 -16.36 34.81
CA ILE A 321 -7.04 -15.18 33.95
C ILE A 321 -5.62 -14.91 33.45
N ASP A 322 -5.45 -14.91 32.13
CA ASP A 322 -4.16 -14.90 31.42
C ASP A 322 -3.57 -13.47 31.29
N GLU A 323 -3.51 -12.73 32.41
CA GLU A 323 -3.08 -11.32 32.45
C GLU A 323 -1.65 -11.18 32.98
N ARG A 324 -0.70 -10.94 32.06
CA ARG A 324 0.76 -10.92 32.33
C ARG A 324 1.30 -9.58 32.81
N ARG A 325 0.44 -8.58 33.07
CA ARG A 325 0.85 -7.26 33.56
C ARG A 325 1.27 -7.30 35.03
N TYR A 326 2.20 -6.42 35.41
CA TYR A 326 2.60 -6.23 36.81
C TYR A 326 1.42 -5.89 37.73
N THR A 327 0.47 -5.10 37.22
CA THR A 327 -0.87 -4.93 37.80
C THR A 327 -1.90 -5.52 36.85
N PRO A 328 -2.47 -6.70 37.14
CA PRO A 328 -3.56 -7.26 36.33
C PRO A 328 -4.75 -6.32 36.28
N ARG A 329 -5.45 -6.29 35.14
CA ARG A 329 -6.69 -5.51 34.96
C ARG A 329 -7.90 -6.24 35.51
N ALA A 330 -7.87 -7.58 35.53
CA ALA A 330 -8.98 -8.42 35.94
C ALA A 330 -8.53 -9.47 36.96
N HIS A 331 -9.44 -9.84 37.87
CA HIS A 331 -9.19 -10.77 38.97
C HIS A 331 -10.41 -11.66 39.21
N LEU A 332 -10.18 -12.95 39.48
CA LEU A 332 -11.20 -13.86 40.03
C LEU A 332 -11.51 -13.47 41.49
N ASP A 333 -12.77 -13.59 41.89
CA ASP A 333 -13.23 -13.25 43.24
C ASP A 333 -13.12 -14.41 44.25
N GLU A 334 -13.13 -15.67 43.78
CA GLU A 334 -13.15 -16.86 44.66
C GLU A 334 -11.73 -17.30 45.09
N SER A 335 -11.40 -17.01 46.36
CA SER A 335 -10.28 -17.54 47.15
C SER A 335 -8.85 -17.17 46.75
N ALA A 336 -7.93 -17.23 47.73
CA ALA A 336 -6.60 -16.62 47.67
C ALA A 336 -5.54 -17.39 46.84
N GLU A 337 -5.91 -18.50 46.21
CA GLU A 337 -5.08 -19.16 45.20
C GLU A 337 -5.49 -18.71 43.80
N ARG A 338 -4.53 -18.54 42.89
CA ARG A 338 -4.76 -18.01 41.54
C ARG A 338 -5.49 -19.00 40.59
N HIS A 339 -6.13 -20.02 41.17
CA HIS A 339 -6.56 -21.25 40.53
C HIS A 339 -7.89 -21.70 41.15
N ALA A 340 -8.98 -21.63 40.39
CA ALA A 340 -10.25 -22.22 40.84
C ALA A 340 -10.24 -23.74 40.57
N HIS A 341 -9.63 -24.51 41.49
CA HIS A 341 -9.62 -25.97 41.42
C HIS A 341 -10.98 -26.55 41.83
N LYS A 342 -11.74 -27.09 40.87
CA LYS A 342 -13.07 -27.69 41.11
C LYS A 342 -13.20 -29.06 40.44
N ALA A 343 -14.00 -29.92 41.06
CA ALA A 343 -14.35 -31.25 40.54
C ALA A 343 -15.85 -31.30 40.21
N LEU A 344 -16.19 -31.92 39.09
CA LEU A 344 -17.54 -32.01 38.55
C LEU A 344 -17.85 -33.46 38.16
N ALA A 345 -19.06 -33.93 38.46
CA ALA A 345 -19.61 -35.14 37.85
C ALA A 345 -20.47 -34.73 36.64
N LEU A 346 -20.10 -35.19 35.45
CA LEU A 346 -20.80 -34.95 34.20
C LEU A 346 -21.63 -36.17 33.84
N LEU A 347 -22.90 -35.96 33.53
CA LEU A 347 -23.76 -36.99 32.92
C LEU A 347 -23.66 -36.89 31.41
N ALA A 348 -23.65 -38.02 30.71
CA ALA A 348 -23.59 -38.08 29.25
C ALA A 348 -24.69 -37.20 28.61
N GLY A 349 -24.30 -36.41 27.61
CA GLY A 349 -25.18 -35.49 26.86
C GLY A 349 -25.75 -34.31 27.64
N ARG A 350 -25.45 -34.15 28.94
CA ARG A 350 -25.96 -33.05 29.77
C ARG A 350 -24.87 -32.01 30.01
N GLU A 351 -25.16 -30.77 29.67
CA GLU A 351 -24.31 -29.64 30.04
C GLU A 351 -24.36 -29.40 31.55
N ARG A 352 -23.18 -29.21 32.16
CA ARG A 352 -23.00 -28.78 33.54
C ARG A 352 -22.10 -27.55 33.57
N CYS A 353 -22.67 -26.42 33.98
CA CYS A 353 -21.94 -25.18 34.20
C CYS A 353 -21.57 -24.99 35.67
N ASP A 354 -20.39 -24.40 35.91
CA ASP A 354 -20.00 -23.79 37.18
C ASP A 354 -19.78 -22.28 37.00
N ARG A 355 -20.15 -21.47 37.99
CA ARG A 355 -20.10 -20.00 37.91
C ARG A 355 -18.86 -19.47 38.63
N LEU A 356 -18.00 -18.77 37.90
CA LEU A 356 -16.86 -18.02 38.41
C LEU A 356 -17.21 -16.53 38.42
N SER A 357 -17.08 -15.88 39.57
CA SER A 357 -17.22 -14.42 39.67
C SER A 357 -15.87 -13.75 39.48
N PHE A 358 -15.82 -12.66 38.72
CA PHE A 358 -14.61 -11.89 38.48
C PHE A 358 -14.92 -10.40 38.36
N HIS A 359 -13.90 -9.57 38.52
CA HIS A 359 -14.03 -8.12 38.36
C HIS A 359 -12.89 -7.54 37.51
N VAL A 360 -13.19 -6.44 36.81
CA VAL A 360 -12.24 -5.66 36.02
C VAL A 360 -12.06 -4.29 36.66
N LEU A 361 -10.82 -3.94 36.99
CA LEU A 361 -10.42 -2.64 37.52
C LEU A 361 -10.34 -1.60 36.40
N ASP A 362 -10.44 -0.32 36.77
CA ASP A 362 -10.31 0.78 35.83
C ASP A 362 -8.98 0.78 35.07
N THR A 363 -9.02 0.97 33.75
CA THR A 363 -7.86 0.76 32.88
C THR A 363 -7.95 1.55 31.57
N ALA A 364 -6.82 2.10 31.13
CA ALA A 364 -6.69 2.79 29.85
C ALA A 364 -6.56 1.85 28.64
N ASP A 365 -6.31 0.55 28.86
CA ASP A 365 -6.27 -0.46 27.80
C ASP A 365 -7.56 -1.28 27.85
N TYR A 366 -8.56 -0.79 27.11
CA TYR A 366 -9.81 -1.48 26.79
C TYR A 366 -9.83 -1.97 25.34
N VAL A 367 -8.66 -2.11 24.70
CA VAL A 367 -8.54 -2.69 23.34
C VAL A 367 -8.20 -4.18 23.44
N LYS A 368 -7.26 -4.55 24.32
CA LYS A 368 -6.86 -5.96 24.49
C LYS A 368 -7.88 -6.69 25.38
N PRO A 369 -8.56 -7.75 24.91
CA PRO A 369 -9.57 -8.46 25.70
C PRO A 369 -8.95 -9.12 26.95
N VAL A 370 -9.79 -9.56 27.88
CA VAL A 370 -9.35 -10.33 29.06
C VAL A 370 -9.48 -11.82 28.74
N ALA A 371 -8.35 -12.53 28.65
CA ALA A 371 -8.32 -13.96 28.35
C ALA A 371 -8.44 -14.82 29.61
N PHE A 372 -9.23 -15.88 29.53
CA PHE A 372 -9.32 -16.97 30.49
C PHE A 372 -8.64 -18.21 29.91
N SER A 373 -7.93 -18.97 30.73
CA SER A 373 -7.43 -20.32 30.41
C SER A 373 -8.11 -21.31 31.34
N ILE A 374 -8.79 -22.29 30.76
CA ILE A 374 -9.47 -23.39 31.45
C ILE A 374 -8.74 -24.68 31.07
N ASP A 375 -8.13 -25.35 32.04
CA ASP A 375 -7.39 -26.61 31.86
C ASP A 375 -8.13 -27.72 32.60
N TYR A 376 -8.35 -28.88 31.99
CA TYR A 376 -9.23 -29.94 32.51
C TYR A 376 -8.79 -31.37 32.19
N ASP A 377 -8.98 -32.26 33.16
CA ASP A 377 -8.56 -33.67 33.11
C ASP A 377 -9.64 -34.60 33.73
N LEU A 378 -9.61 -35.88 33.38
CA LEU A 378 -10.44 -36.90 34.05
C LEU A 378 -9.89 -37.25 35.43
N VAL A 379 -10.77 -37.51 36.40
CA VAL A 379 -10.37 -37.83 37.79
C VAL A 379 -9.81 -39.25 37.94
N SER A 380 -10.25 -40.19 37.10
CA SER A 380 -9.89 -41.62 37.16
C SER A 380 -9.41 -42.14 35.80
N PRO A 381 -8.19 -41.79 35.37
CA PRO A 381 -7.66 -42.17 34.05
C PRO A 381 -7.31 -43.66 33.92
N GLU A 382 -7.15 -44.40 35.01
CA GLU A 382 -6.81 -45.84 34.96
C GLU A 382 -8.06 -46.74 34.86
N ASP A 383 -9.10 -46.48 35.66
CA ASP A 383 -10.30 -47.34 35.77
C ASP A 383 -11.55 -46.78 35.05
N GLY A 384 -11.50 -45.55 34.54
CA GLY A 384 -12.65 -44.84 33.96
C GLY A 384 -12.80 -44.96 32.44
N PRO A 385 -13.62 -44.09 31.80
CA PRO A 385 -13.52 -43.86 30.36
C PRO A 385 -12.19 -43.21 30.00
N MET A 386 -11.81 -43.26 28.72
CA MET A 386 -10.65 -42.56 28.18
C MET A 386 -11.05 -41.33 27.38
N LEU A 387 -10.26 -40.26 27.49
CA LEU A 387 -10.38 -39.13 26.55
C LEU A 387 -9.97 -39.61 25.16
N GLU A 388 -10.68 -39.12 24.15
CA GLU A 388 -10.32 -39.37 22.76
C GLU A 388 -8.91 -38.81 22.44
N ASP A 389 -8.11 -39.58 21.69
CA ASP A 389 -6.75 -39.21 21.32
C ASP A 389 -6.72 -37.89 20.50
N GLY A 390 -6.00 -36.90 21.02
CA GLY A 390 -5.90 -35.57 20.43
C GLY A 390 -7.08 -34.62 20.74
N TRP A 391 -8.07 -35.04 21.53
CA TRP A 391 -9.11 -34.13 22.01
C TRP A 391 -8.50 -33.08 22.97
N PRO A 392 -8.88 -31.79 22.87
CA PRO A 392 -8.32 -30.75 23.73
C PRO A 392 -8.61 -31.02 25.21
N THR A 393 -7.60 -30.77 26.06
CA THR A 393 -7.69 -30.71 27.53
C THR A 393 -7.56 -29.28 28.08
N SER A 394 -7.47 -28.29 27.19
CA SER A 394 -7.44 -26.88 27.55
C SER A 394 -8.29 -26.05 26.59
N LEU A 395 -8.84 -24.97 27.11
CA LEU A 395 -9.68 -24.02 26.39
C LEU A 395 -9.28 -22.60 26.77
N LYS A 396 -9.01 -21.76 25.76
CA LYS A 396 -8.78 -20.33 25.96
C LYS A 396 -9.92 -19.53 25.32
N VAL A 397 -10.62 -18.76 26.14
CA VAL A 397 -11.70 -17.85 25.69
C VAL A 397 -11.41 -16.47 26.26
N SER A 398 -11.63 -15.42 25.47
CA SER A 398 -11.48 -14.05 25.94
C SER A 398 -12.83 -13.35 25.99
N VAL A 399 -12.98 -12.45 26.98
CA VAL A 399 -14.10 -11.52 27.05
C VAL A 399 -13.61 -10.16 26.52
N PRO A 400 -14.20 -9.64 25.43
CA PRO A 400 -13.82 -8.35 24.87
C PRO A 400 -14.37 -7.21 25.72
N PHE A 401 -13.80 -6.03 25.55
CA PHE A 401 -14.39 -4.81 26.09
C PHE A 401 -15.57 -4.35 25.23
N TRP A 402 -16.54 -3.68 25.83
CA TRP A 402 -17.65 -3.09 25.08
C TRP A 402 -17.13 -1.98 24.18
N ASN A 403 -17.33 -2.18 22.90
CA ASN A 403 -16.74 -1.42 21.81
C ASN A 403 -17.62 -0.22 21.40
N GLY A 404 -18.79 -0.08 22.03
CA GLY A 404 -19.66 1.09 21.97
C GLY A 404 -20.76 1.05 20.91
N CYS A 405 -20.86 -0.05 20.17
CA CYS A 405 -21.85 -0.28 19.11
C CYS A 405 -22.93 -1.24 19.59
N ASN A 406 -23.94 -1.50 18.76
CA ASN A 406 -25.03 -2.43 19.10
C ASN A 406 -24.55 -3.90 19.11
N GLU A 407 -25.47 -4.86 18.99
CA GLU A 407 -25.23 -6.27 19.35
C GLU A 407 -24.16 -6.99 18.50
N ASP A 408 -23.80 -6.40 17.36
CA ASP A 408 -22.79 -6.91 16.41
C ASP A 408 -21.32 -6.79 16.90
N GLU A 409 -20.42 -7.47 16.18
CA GLU A 409 -18.96 -7.39 16.40
C GLU A 409 -18.31 -6.20 15.68
N HIS A 410 -18.90 -5.76 14.58
CA HIS A 410 -18.37 -4.72 13.69
C HIS A 410 -19.29 -3.49 13.77
N CYS A 411 -18.69 -2.30 13.84
CA CYS A 411 -19.43 -1.04 13.81
C CYS A 411 -19.48 -0.52 12.38
N VAL A 412 -20.66 -0.10 11.93
CA VAL A 412 -20.83 0.55 10.62
C VAL A 412 -20.99 2.06 10.82
N PRO A 413 -19.94 2.87 10.65
CA PRO A 413 -20.06 4.33 10.70
C PRO A 413 -20.62 4.87 9.37
N ASP A 414 -20.91 6.17 9.36
CA ASP A 414 -21.29 6.97 8.17
C ASP A 414 -20.60 8.32 8.36
N LEU A 415 -19.47 8.54 7.68
CA LEU A 415 -18.52 9.62 7.95
C LEU A 415 -18.60 10.74 6.91
N VAL A 416 -19.26 11.84 7.29
CA VAL A 416 -19.62 12.91 6.36
C VAL A 416 -18.77 14.15 6.58
N LEU A 417 -18.11 14.62 5.51
CA LEU A 417 -17.17 15.74 5.53
C LEU A 417 -17.57 16.85 4.55
N ASP A 418 -18.06 17.98 5.09
CA ASP A 418 -18.30 19.21 4.32
C ASP A 418 -17.15 20.22 4.54
N ALA A 419 -16.78 20.97 3.50
CA ALA A 419 -15.79 22.05 3.60
C ALA A 419 -16.02 23.19 2.61
N ARG A 420 -15.70 24.41 3.05
CA ARG A 420 -15.75 25.65 2.25
C ARG A 420 -14.54 26.53 2.52
N SER A 421 -14.04 27.23 1.50
CA SER A 421 -12.98 28.24 1.69
C SER A 421 -13.51 29.67 1.62
N ASP A 422 -12.75 30.60 2.19
CA ASP A 422 -13.01 32.04 2.15
C ASP A 422 -12.37 32.74 0.93
N VAL A 423 -11.98 32.00 -0.10
CA VAL A 423 -11.32 32.53 -1.31
C VAL A 423 -12.35 33.26 -2.20
N PRO A 424 -12.10 34.54 -2.57
CA PRO A 424 -13.10 35.35 -3.26
C PRO A 424 -13.12 35.05 -4.76
N SER A 425 -14.33 34.96 -5.32
CA SER A 425 -14.49 34.87 -6.77
C SER A 425 -14.06 36.17 -7.45
N ALA A 426 -13.79 36.15 -8.76
CA ALA A 426 -13.57 37.37 -9.54
C ALA A 426 -14.74 38.37 -9.46
N MET A 427 -15.97 37.90 -9.24
CA MET A 427 -17.15 38.75 -8.99
C MET A 427 -17.06 39.45 -7.63
N ASP A 428 -16.64 38.74 -6.58
CA ASP A 428 -16.45 39.31 -5.24
C ASP A 428 -15.31 40.33 -5.20
N TYR A 429 -14.17 40.01 -5.82
CA TYR A 429 -13.04 40.92 -5.96
C TYR A 429 -13.45 42.22 -6.69
N CYS A 430 -14.14 42.11 -7.82
CA CYS A 430 -14.60 43.29 -8.56
C CYS A 430 -15.59 44.15 -7.75
N ARG A 431 -16.53 43.54 -7.02
CA ARG A 431 -17.48 44.27 -6.18
C ARG A 431 -16.83 44.91 -4.94
N ARG A 432 -15.89 44.22 -4.29
CA ARG A 432 -15.31 44.65 -3.00
C ARG A 432 -14.03 45.50 -3.18
N ALA A 433 -13.07 45.02 -3.94
CA ALA A 433 -11.75 45.64 -4.09
C ALA A 433 -11.71 46.75 -5.16
N LEU A 434 -12.44 46.56 -6.28
CA LEU A 434 -12.58 47.56 -7.34
C LEU A 434 -13.82 48.48 -7.17
N ARG A 435 -14.77 48.12 -6.29
CA ARG A 435 -16.00 48.87 -5.99
C ARG A 435 -16.87 49.20 -7.21
N ARG A 436 -16.89 48.31 -8.21
CA ARG A 436 -17.64 48.50 -9.47
C ARG A 436 -19.09 48.02 -9.36
N SER A 437 -19.91 48.47 -10.32
CA SER A 437 -21.31 48.03 -10.43
C SER A 437 -21.41 46.55 -10.84
N PRO A 438 -22.53 45.87 -10.55
CA PRO A 438 -22.72 44.48 -10.94
C PRO A 438 -22.59 44.22 -12.46
N ALA A 439 -22.97 45.19 -13.30
CA ALA A 439 -22.88 45.08 -14.76
C ALA A 439 -21.42 45.09 -15.25
N GLU A 440 -20.61 46.02 -14.73
CA GLU A 440 -19.18 46.09 -15.02
C GLU A 440 -18.45 44.84 -14.50
N CYS A 441 -18.84 44.32 -13.34
CA CYS A 441 -18.28 43.09 -12.81
C CYS A 441 -18.64 41.83 -13.61
N SER A 442 -19.83 41.77 -14.21
CA SER A 442 -20.19 40.70 -15.14
C SER A 442 -19.29 40.72 -16.38
N ALA A 443 -19.07 41.91 -16.98
CA ALA A 443 -18.14 42.08 -18.10
C ALA A 443 -16.69 41.74 -17.71
N TYR A 444 -16.26 42.11 -16.49
CA TYR A 444 -14.96 41.74 -15.95
C TYR A 444 -14.81 40.21 -15.80
N THR A 445 -15.81 39.50 -15.26
CA THR A 445 -15.77 38.03 -15.17
C THR A 445 -15.75 37.34 -16.54
N LEU A 446 -16.45 37.90 -17.53
CA LEU A 446 -16.44 37.40 -18.92
C LEU A 446 -15.10 37.62 -19.65
N SER A 447 -14.16 38.39 -19.08
CA SER A 447 -12.80 38.53 -19.62
C SER A 447 -11.87 37.33 -19.32
N PHE A 448 -12.39 36.30 -18.64
CA PHE A 448 -11.66 35.09 -18.29
C PHE A 448 -12.34 33.85 -18.88
N ASP A 449 -11.55 32.94 -19.45
CA ASP A 449 -12.03 31.72 -20.11
C ASP A 449 -12.64 30.68 -19.14
N THR A 450 -12.43 30.83 -17.83
CA THR A 450 -12.86 29.90 -16.77
C THR A 450 -13.22 30.64 -15.49
N SER A 451 -13.88 29.94 -14.54
CA SER A 451 -14.06 30.45 -13.18
C SER A 451 -12.70 30.67 -12.50
N VAL A 452 -12.37 31.94 -12.26
CA VAL A 452 -11.12 32.36 -11.60
C VAL A 452 -11.41 33.09 -10.29
N PHE A 453 -10.49 32.92 -9.36
CA PHE A 453 -10.50 33.49 -8.02
C PHE A 453 -9.31 34.44 -7.90
N VAL A 454 -9.53 35.63 -7.33
CA VAL A 454 -8.53 36.70 -7.35
C VAL A 454 -8.00 36.95 -5.94
N ILE A 455 -6.73 36.68 -5.73
CA ILE A 455 -6.04 36.93 -4.45
C ILE A 455 -5.57 38.39 -4.43
N GLU A 456 -6.16 39.19 -3.52
CA GLU A 456 -5.78 40.58 -3.25
C GLU A 456 -4.31 40.71 -2.80
N SER A 457 -3.66 41.81 -3.15
CA SER A 457 -2.20 41.99 -2.91
C SER A 457 -1.80 41.97 -1.44
N THR A 458 -2.75 42.27 -0.55
CA THR A 458 -2.62 42.31 0.91
C THR A 458 -2.92 40.97 1.59
N ARG A 459 -3.58 40.04 0.90
CA ARG A 459 -4.01 38.76 1.48
C ARG A 459 -2.85 37.79 1.64
N ARG A 460 -2.70 37.21 2.83
CA ARG A 460 -1.62 36.26 3.17
C ARG A 460 -2.12 34.86 3.47
N ARG A 461 -3.35 34.75 3.97
CA ARG A 461 -3.92 33.49 4.47
C ARG A 461 -5.21 33.11 3.73
N VAL A 462 -5.53 31.83 3.76
CA VAL A 462 -6.79 31.22 3.34
C VAL A 462 -7.33 30.42 4.53
N ALA A 463 -8.61 30.60 4.83
CA ALA A 463 -9.32 29.82 5.83
C ALA A 463 -10.24 28.82 5.12
N VAL A 464 -10.21 27.57 5.59
CA VAL A 464 -11.19 26.54 5.23
C VAL A 464 -12.00 26.22 6.49
N GLU A 465 -13.31 26.44 6.43
CA GLU A 465 -14.22 25.94 7.46
C GLU A 465 -14.74 24.58 7.02
N ALA A 466 -14.64 23.58 7.91
CA ALA A 466 -15.08 22.22 7.64
C ALA A 466 -15.88 21.65 8.82
N THR A 467 -16.75 20.68 8.53
CA THR A 467 -17.46 19.90 9.53
C THR A 467 -17.34 18.42 9.22
N LEU A 468 -16.90 17.64 10.21
CA LEU A 468 -16.90 16.19 10.18
C LEU A 468 -17.99 15.68 11.13
N GLU A 469 -18.84 14.79 10.64
CA GLU A 469 -20.00 14.25 11.35
C GLU A 469 -20.00 12.73 11.16
N ASN A 470 -20.18 11.98 12.25
CA ASN A 470 -20.45 10.54 12.17
C ASN A 470 -21.96 10.33 12.37
N ARG A 471 -22.67 9.88 11.35
CA ARG A 471 -24.12 9.65 11.39
C ARG A 471 -24.50 8.21 11.75
N GLY A 472 -23.56 7.28 11.61
CA GLY A 472 -23.72 5.84 11.87
C GLY A 472 -23.33 5.45 13.30
N GLU A 473 -22.77 4.25 13.45
CA GLU A 473 -22.17 3.74 14.69
C GLU A 473 -20.74 4.27 14.92
N ASN A 474 -20.08 3.90 16.02
CA ASN A 474 -18.75 4.46 16.35
C ASN A 474 -17.68 4.06 15.32
N ALA A 475 -16.86 5.03 14.90
CA ALA A 475 -15.77 4.83 13.95
C ALA A 475 -14.40 4.70 14.67
N TYR A 476 -13.79 3.51 14.64
CA TYR A 476 -12.46 3.26 15.22
C TYR A 476 -11.34 4.01 14.50
N SER A 477 -10.36 4.51 15.26
CA SER A 477 -9.14 5.13 14.75
C SER A 477 -9.43 6.18 13.65
N THR A 478 -10.46 7.01 13.81
CA THR A 478 -10.84 7.96 12.76
C THR A 478 -9.69 8.95 12.51
N VAL A 479 -9.25 9.02 11.26
CA VAL A 479 -8.14 9.85 10.78
C VAL A 479 -8.66 10.83 9.74
N LEU A 480 -8.36 12.11 9.96
CA LEU A 480 -8.53 13.19 8.99
C LEU A 480 -7.20 13.41 8.24
N ASN A 481 -7.17 13.06 6.96
CA ASN A 481 -6.08 13.34 6.05
C ASN A 481 -6.28 14.70 5.38
N ILE A 482 -5.32 15.61 5.57
CA ILE A 482 -5.32 16.97 5.01
C ILE A 482 -4.17 17.08 4.02
N SER A 483 -4.45 17.34 2.76
CA SER A 483 -3.43 17.55 1.72
C SER A 483 -3.67 18.88 0.99
N PHE A 484 -2.58 19.57 0.62
CA PHE A 484 -2.66 20.92 0.07
C PHE A 484 -1.51 21.23 -0.90
N SER A 485 -1.78 22.05 -1.91
CA SER A 485 -0.83 22.43 -2.96
C SER A 485 0.41 23.18 -2.44
N ARG A 486 1.54 23.07 -3.15
CA ARG A 486 2.87 23.56 -2.70
C ARG A 486 2.99 25.09 -2.53
N ASN A 487 2.05 25.85 -3.06
CA ASN A 487 1.91 27.29 -2.83
C ASN A 487 1.24 27.64 -1.48
N LEU A 488 0.86 26.65 -0.68
CA LEU A 488 0.28 26.81 0.65
C LEU A 488 1.17 26.17 1.73
N GLN A 489 1.12 26.75 2.92
CA GLN A 489 1.74 26.25 4.15
C GLN A 489 0.64 26.13 5.22
N PHE A 490 0.55 24.97 5.87
CA PHE A 490 -0.40 24.76 6.97
C PHE A 490 0.03 25.55 8.20
N ALA A 491 -0.85 26.42 8.71
CA ALA A 491 -0.56 27.26 9.89
C ALA A 491 -1.19 26.69 11.17
N SER A 492 -2.49 26.36 11.15
CA SER A 492 -3.20 25.89 12.34
C SER A 492 -4.52 25.19 12.01
N LEU A 493 -4.93 24.24 12.85
CA LEU A 493 -6.30 23.76 12.99
C LEU A 493 -6.89 24.36 14.27
N ILE A 494 -8.07 24.94 14.19
CA ILE A 494 -8.81 25.54 15.32
C ILE A 494 -10.18 24.87 15.39
N GLN A 495 -10.44 24.14 16.45
CA GLN A 495 -11.75 23.55 16.73
C GLN A 495 -12.70 24.61 17.32
N ARG A 496 -14.00 24.49 17.11
CA ARG A 496 -15.00 25.30 17.83
C ARG A 496 -15.34 24.64 19.17
N ASP A 497 -15.32 25.42 20.26
CA ASP A 497 -15.26 25.00 21.68
C ASP A 497 -16.47 24.18 22.23
N ASP A 498 -17.40 23.72 21.38
CA ASP A 498 -18.72 23.19 21.77
C ASP A 498 -18.90 21.72 21.33
N SER A 499 -17.87 20.88 21.51
CA SER A 499 -17.91 19.46 21.13
C SER A 499 -17.01 18.56 21.99
N ASP A 500 -17.54 17.41 22.43
CA ASP A 500 -16.82 16.31 23.13
C ASP A 500 -15.80 15.57 22.24
N VAL A 501 -15.39 16.19 21.13
CA VAL A 501 -14.50 15.64 20.11
C VAL A 501 -13.12 16.26 20.30
N ASN A 502 -12.04 15.56 19.99
CA ASN A 502 -10.69 16.13 20.01
C ASN A 502 -9.99 15.80 18.69
N ILE A 503 -9.28 16.77 18.09
CA ILE A 503 -8.54 16.59 16.84
C ILE A 503 -7.04 16.83 17.08
N GLU A 504 -6.25 15.77 17.07
CA GLU A 504 -4.81 15.81 17.33
C GLU A 504 -4.00 15.56 16.05
N CYS A 505 -3.34 16.59 15.53
CA CYS A 505 -2.59 16.53 14.27
C CYS A 505 -1.11 16.20 14.47
N VAL A 506 -0.61 15.24 13.71
CA VAL A 506 0.82 14.87 13.63
C VAL A 506 1.41 15.36 12.31
N SER A 507 2.65 15.85 12.35
CA SER A 507 3.42 16.23 11.17
C SER A 507 4.06 15.02 10.49
N ASP A 508 3.62 14.70 9.27
CA ASP A 508 4.28 13.72 8.41
C ASP A 508 5.55 14.32 7.78
N GLU A 509 6.71 14.06 8.38
CA GLU A 509 7.99 14.58 7.89
C GLU A 509 8.35 14.11 6.47
N LYS A 510 7.74 13.00 5.98
CA LYS A 510 8.01 12.49 4.63
C LYS A 510 7.27 13.27 3.55
N VAL A 511 6.18 13.96 3.89
CA VAL A 511 5.34 14.71 2.93
C VAL A 511 4.98 16.08 3.53
N PRO A 512 5.75 17.15 3.26
CA PRO A 512 5.55 18.46 3.92
C PRO A 512 4.18 19.09 3.61
N ASN A 513 3.56 18.68 2.51
CA ASN A 513 2.24 19.11 2.02
C ASN A 513 1.07 18.24 2.51
N ARG A 514 1.29 17.38 3.52
CA ARG A 514 0.27 16.55 4.16
C ARG A 514 0.27 16.75 5.68
N ARG A 515 -0.90 16.68 6.29
CA ARG A 515 -1.11 16.54 7.73
C ARG A 515 -2.09 15.40 7.96
N VAL A 516 -1.87 14.66 9.04
CA VAL A 516 -2.68 13.50 9.43
C VAL A 516 -3.13 13.78 10.86
N CYS A 517 -4.43 13.78 11.11
CA CYS A 517 -4.98 14.13 12.43
C CYS A 517 -5.89 13.03 12.94
N ASN A 518 -5.69 12.59 14.18
CA ASN A 518 -6.57 11.65 14.85
C ASN A 518 -7.82 12.40 15.35
N VAL A 519 -9.00 11.83 15.15
CA VAL A 519 -10.29 12.37 15.59
C VAL A 519 -10.85 11.47 16.68
N SER A 520 -10.88 11.97 17.92
CA SER A 520 -11.36 11.28 19.13
C SER A 520 -10.84 9.85 19.29
N TYR A 521 -9.52 9.67 19.29
CA TYR A 521 -8.93 8.35 19.53
C TYR A 521 -9.40 7.76 20.88
N PRO A 522 -9.82 6.48 20.94
CA PRO A 522 -9.77 5.47 19.88
C PRO A 522 -11.05 5.33 19.03
N PHE A 523 -12.14 6.04 19.31
CA PHE A 523 -13.35 6.01 18.48
C PHE A 523 -14.11 7.34 18.42
N PHE A 524 -14.45 7.76 17.19
CA PHE A 524 -15.32 8.90 16.93
C PHE A 524 -16.78 8.44 17.05
N ARG A 525 -17.48 8.94 18.08
CA ARG A 525 -18.77 8.41 18.53
C ARG A 525 -19.89 8.55 17.50
N ALA A 526 -20.83 7.62 17.53
CA ALA A 526 -22.11 7.70 16.83
C ALA A 526 -22.81 9.05 17.08
N LYS A 527 -23.27 9.71 16.02
CA LYS A 527 -23.95 11.03 16.03
C LYS A 527 -23.09 12.19 16.55
N ALA A 528 -21.78 12.00 16.72
CA ALA A 528 -20.88 13.08 17.07
C ALA A 528 -20.58 13.97 15.85
N LYS A 529 -20.43 15.27 16.10
CA LYS A 529 -20.12 16.26 15.08
C LYS A 529 -19.07 17.24 15.60
N VAL A 530 -18.10 17.57 14.75
CA VAL A 530 -17.06 18.56 15.05
C VAL A 530 -16.95 19.56 13.92
N ALA A 531 -16.94 20.85 14.27
CA ALA A 531 -16.69 21.95 13.37
C ALA A 531 -15.31 22.53 13.64
N PHE A 532 -14.48 22.60 12.61
CA PHE A 532 -13.11 23.09 12.71
C PHE A 532 -12.74 24.01 11.55
N ARG A 533 -11.73 24.85 11.79
CA ARG A 533 -11.19 25.80 10.83
C ARG A 533 -9.73 25.51 10.60
N LEU A 534 -9.35 25.34 9.34
CA LEU A 534 -7.97 25.22 8.90
C LEU A 534 -7.51 26.58 8.37
N ASP A 535 -6.42 27.12 8.90
CA ASP A 535 -5.75 28.28 8.32
C ASP A 535 -4.49 27.85 7.57
N PHE A 536 -4.36 28.33 6.33
CA PHE A 536 -3.18 28.19 5.48
C PHE A 536 -2.56 29.56 5.19
N GLU A 537 -1.24 29.64 5.06
CA GLU A 537 -0.52 30.82 4.57
C GLU A 537 0.03 30.57 3.15
N PHE A 538 0.03 31.59 2.29
CA PHE A 538 0.63 31.48 0.96
C PHE A 538 2.16 31.46 1.03
N SER A 539 2.78 30.53 0.32
CA SER A 539 4.24 30.43 0.22
C SER A 539 4.84 31.62 -0.54
N LYS A 540 5.87 32.24 0.04
CA LYS A 540 6.68 33.29 -0.62
C LYS A 540 7.55 32.77 -1.76
N SER A 541 7.94 31.49 -1.71
CA SER A 541 8.92 30.88 -2.63
C SER A 541 8.27 30.00 -3.71
N VAL A 542 7.01 29.62 -3.55
CA VAL A 542 6.30 28.74 -4.49
C VAL A 542 5.03 29.41 -5.00
N PHE A 543 5.11 29.92 -6.22
CA PHE A 543 4.00 30.59 -6.90
C PHE A 543 3.33 29.62 -7.90
N LEU A 544 2.00 29.42 -7.78
CA LEU A 544 1.21 28.56 -8.66
C LEU A 544 -0.09 29.25 -9.06
N GLN A 545 -0.56 29.03 -10.29
CA GLN A 545 -1.82 29.58 -10.82
C GLN A 545 -3.07 28.78 -10.43
N SER A 546 -2.92 27.82 -9.51
CA SER A 546 -3.98 27.01 -8.96
C SER A 546 -3.67 26.69 -7.51
N MET A 547 -4.71 26.48 -6.71
CA MET A 547 -4.59 25.86 -5.40
C MET A 547 -5.57 24.70 -5.29
N GLU A 548 -5.16 23.69 -4.54
CA GLU A 548 -5.95 22.49 -4.28
C GLU A 548 -5.77 22.14 -2.81
N ILE A 549 -6.87 21.94 -2.10
CA ILE A 549 -6.92 21.45 -0.71
C ILE A 549 -7.90 20.29 -0.72
N SER A 550 -7.43 19.11 -0.33
CA SER A 550 -8.27 17.91 -0.21
C SER A 550 -8.25 17.43 1.23
N LEU A 551 -9.44 17.31 1.81
CA LEU A 551 -9.68 16.73 3.12
C LEU A 551 -10.34 15.37 2.90
N ALA A 552 -9.89 14.33 3.59
CA ALA A 552 -10.50 13.01 3.54
C ALA A 552 -10.55 12.41 4.95
N ALA A 553 -11.74 12.01 5.40
CA ALA A 553 -11.91 11.18 6.57
C ALA A 553 -11.75 9.70 6.21
N THR A 554 -11.22 8.92 7.14
CA THR A 554 -11.03 7.46 7.03
C THR A 554 -11.09 6.85 8.43
N SER A 555 -11.55 5.61 8.57
CA SER A 555 -11.53 4.88 9.85
C SER A 555 -11.05 3.43 9.66
N ASP A 556 -10.73 2.74 10.76
CA ASP A 556 -10.45 1.29 10.75
C ASP A 556 -11.74 0.44 10.69
N SER A 557 -12.91 1.07 10.64
CA SER A 557 -14.23 0.42 10.62
C SER A 557 -14.79 0.39 9.19
N GLU A 558 -15.52 -0.67 8.84
CA GLU A 558 -16.11 -0.82 7.51
C GLU A 558 -17.39 0.02 7.39
N GLU A 559 -17.34 1.02 6.52
CA GLU A 559 -18.45 1.88 6.13
C GLU A 559 -19.13 1.33 4.85
N ASP A 560 -20.42 1.64 4.65
CA ASP A 560 -21.16 1.23 3.46
C ASP A 560 -20.56 1.90 2.21
N GLU A 561 -20.24 1.11 1.17
CA GLU A 561 -19.64 1.61 -0.07
C GLU A 561 -20.42 2.79 -0.68
N SER A 562 -21.75 2.84 -0.46
CA SER A 562 -22.63 3.90 -0.97
C SER A 562 -22.53 5.26 -0.27
N THR A 563 -21.96 5.36 0.94
CA THR A 563 -21.71 6.65 1.63
C THR A 563 -20.27 7.14 1.45
N THR A 564 -19.31 6.26 1.12
CA THR A 564 -17.86 6.58 1.07
C THR A 564 -17.44 7.77 0.20
N GLU A 565 -18.28 8.25 -0.73
CA GLU A 565 -17.98 9.46 -1.52
C GLU A 565 -18.04 10.77 -0.70
N ASP A 566 -18.85 10.86 0.36
CA ASP A 566 -19.00 12.10 1.16
C ASP A 566 -18.02 12.23 2.34
N ASN A 567 -17.16 11.22 2.52
CA ASN A 567 -15.94 11.28 3.34
C ASN A 567 -14.89 12.31 2.84
N VAL A 568 -15.02 12.80 1.60
CA VAL A 568 -13.98 13.61 0.92
C VAL A 568 -14.48 14.98 0.50
N ALA A 569 -13.79 16.03 0.96
CA ALA A 569 -14.03 17.41 0.56
C ALA A 569 -12.85 17.97 -0.25
N LEU A 570 -13.03 18.09 -1.57
CA LEU A 570 -12.03 18.61 -2.51
C LEU A 570 -12.30 20.06 -2.93
N LEU A 571 -11.39 20.97 -2.56
CA LEU A 571 -11.46 22.39 -2.86
C LEU A 571 -10.39 22.78 -3.88
N LYS A 572 -10.80 23.04 -5.13
CA LYS A 572 -9.91 23.33 -6.26
C LYS A 572 -10.23 24.68 -6.91
N TYR A 573 -9.24 25.57 -6.96
CA TYR A 573 -9.41 26.95 -7.43
C TYR A 573 -8.33 27.33 -8.45
N ASN A 574 -8.75 27.94 -9.57
CA ASN A 574 -7.85 28.61 -10.52
C ASN A 574 -7.60 30.03 -10.04
N LEU A 575 -6.34 30.39 -9.79
CA LEU A 575 -5.95 31.63 -9.13
C LEU A 575 -5.39 32.67 -10.11
N LYS A 576 -5.81 33.92 -9.88
CA LYS A 576 -5.12 35.12 -10.34
C LYS A 576 -4.74 35.98 -9.14
N TYR A 577 -3.73 36.82 -9.32
CA TYR A 577 -3.14 37.63 -8.25
C TYR A 577 -3.19 39.11 -8.60
N GLU A 578 -3.61 39.95 -7.66
CA GLU A 578 -3.50 41.40 -7.81
C GLU A 578 -2.03 41.83 -7.70
N ALA A 579 -1.51 42.48 -8.75
CA ALA A 579 -0.15 43.01 -8.76
C ALA A 579 -0.11 44.44 -8.21
N ASP A 580 0.54 44.61 -7.07
CA ASP A 580 0.70 45.90 -6.37
C ASP A 580 1.99 46.58 -6.83
N LEU A 581 1.90 47.28 -7.96
CA LEU A 581 3.03 47.88 -8.65
C LEU A 581 3.00 49.41 -8.54
N LEU A 582 3.97 49.97 -7.83
CA LEU A 582 4.19 51.41 -7.79
C LEU A 582 5.02 51.84 -9.00
N PHE A 583 4.37 52.49 -9.97
CA PHE A 583 5.02 52.98 -11.20
C PHE A 583 5.16 54.50 -11.20
N THR A 584 6.41 54.98 -11.20
CA THR A 584 6.78 56.41 -11.04
C THR A 584 7.80 56.87 -12.09
N ARG A 585 8.02 58.19 -12.19
CA ARG A 585 8.78 58.82 -13.29
C ARG A 585 9.47 60.12 -12.86
N THR A 586 10.67 60.37 -13.35
CA THR A 586 11.45 61.62 -13.17
C THR A 586 12.22 61.96 -14.45
N SER A 587 12.58 63.24 -14.64
CA SER A 587 13.36 63.73 -15.79
C SER A 587 14.37 64.77 -15.34
N SER A 588 15.55 64.78 -15.95
CA SER A 588 16.58 65.80 -15.74
C SER A 588 16.33 67.09 -16.54
N LEU A 589 15.49 67.02 -17.58
CA LEU A 589 15.24 68.12 -18.50
C LEU A 589 13.72 68.27 -18.71
N GLY A 590 13.18 69.42 -18.32
CA GLY A 590 11.79 69.80 -18.61
C GLY A 590 11.67 70.80 -19.75
N TYR A 591 12.64 71.70 -19.89
CA TYR A 591 12.65 72.82 -20.84
C TYR A 591 14.07 73.06 -21.39
N TYR A 592 14.18 73.42 -22.67
CA TYR A 592 15.44 73.83 -23.31
C TYR A 592 15.24 74.90 -24.38
N GLU A 593 16.15 75.88 -24.46
CA GLU A 593 16.09 77.00 -25.41
C GLU A 593 17.31 77.00 -26.35
N ILE A 594 17.05 77.10 -27.66
CA ILE A 594 18.07 77.00 -28.71
C ILE A 594 18.68 78.38 -28.98
N LYS A 595 19.92 78.63 -28.53
CA LYS A 595 20.62 79.90 -28.78
C LYS A 595 21.02 80.08 -30.26
N ALA A 596 20.93 81.31 -30.73
CA ALA A 596 21.36 81.70 -32.07
C ALA A 596 22.87 82.04 -32.10
N ASN A 597 23.56 81.58 -33.16
CA ASN A 597 24.99 81.77 -33.46
C ASN A 597 26.05 81.54 -32.34
N SER A 598 26.51 80.29 -32.22
CA SER A 598 27.86 79.95 -31.75
C SER A 598 28.63 79.21 -32.86
N SER A 599 29.63 79.87 -33.45
CA SER A 599 30.32 79.42 -34.67
C SER A 599 31.38 78.31 -34.49
N LEU A 600 31.43 77.69 -33.30
CA LEU A 600 32.42 76.67 -32.92
C LEU A 600 31.85 75.26 -32.68
N GLU A 601 30.52 75.08 -32.62
CA GLU A 601 29.88 73.75 -32.53
C GLU A 601 29.71 73.08 -33.90
N ARG A 602 30.80 72.91 -34.66
CA ARG A 602 30.67 72.33 -36.01
C ARG A 602 30.44 70.81 -36.01
N TYR A 603 30.88 70.09 -34.96
CA TYR A 603 30.69 68.64 -34.81
C TYR A 603 30.58 68.22 -33.33
N GLY A 604 29.35 68.09 -32.81
CA GLY A 604 29.08 67.55 -31.48
C GLY A 604 27.58 67.24 -31.27
N PRO A 605 27.22 66.29 -30.38
CA PRO A 605 25.83 66.03 -30.01
C PRO A 605 25.28 67.19 -29.15
N GLY A 606 23.96 67.43 -29.22
CA GLY A 606 23.30 68.53 -28.50
C GLY A 606 23.18 68.32 -26.98
N PRO A 607 22.36 69.12 -26.27
CA PRO A 607 22.19 68.96 -24.82
C PRO A 607 21.65 67.55 -24.50
N PRO A 608 22.16 66.89 -23.44
CA PRO A 608 21.67 65.60 -23.02
C PRO A 608 20.31 65.70 -22.31
N PHE A 609 19.49 64.67 -22.45
CA PHE A 609 18.32 64.42 -21.63
C PHE A 609 18.47 63.07 -20.91
N HIS A 610 17.98 63.00 -19.69
CA HIS A 610 17.90 61.78 -18.89
C HIS A 610 16.47 61.63 -18.38
N CYS A 611 15.84 60.50 -18.66
CA CYS A 611 14.51 60.13 -18.17
C CYS A 611 14.61 58.84 -17.40
N THR A 612 13.98 58.82 -16.22
CA THR A 612 14.03 57.69 -15.31
C THR A 612 12.61 57.25 -15.00
N PHE A 613 12.31 55.98 -15.26
CA PHE A 613 11.05 55.36 -14.87
C PHE A 613 11.38 54.29 -13.83
N LYS A 614 10.70 54.33 -12.68
CA LYS A 614 10.90 53.41 -11.56
C LYS A 614 9.65 52.58 -11.37
N LEU A 615 9.80 51.26 -11.42
CA LEU A 615 8.74 50.29 -11.16
C LEU A 615 9.12 49.47 -9.93
N GLN A 616 8.29 49.51 -8.89
CA GLN A 616 8.53 48.82 -7.63
C GLN A 616 7.37 47.86 -7.30
N ASN A 617 7.68 46.64 -6.87
CA ASN A 617 6.69 45.68 -6.42
C ASN A 617 6.48 45.83 -4.91
N LEU A 618 5.33 46.37 -4.50
CA LEU A 618 4.93 46.49 -3.09
C LEU A 618 4.17 45.23 -2.60
N GLY A 619 3.85 44.33 -3.52
CA GLY A 619 3.12 43.10 -3.25
C GLY A 619 3.98 42.00 -2.61
N PHE A 620 3.31 41.03 -1.99
CA PHE A 620 3.94 39.85 -1.37
C PHE A 620 4.30 38.75 -2.37
N PHE A 621 3.69 38.74 -3.54
CA PHE A 621 3.96 37.77 -4.59
C PHE A 621 5.00 38.33 -5.59
N PRO A 622 5.92 37.49 -6.10
CA PRO A 622 6.78 37.88 -7.20
C PRO A 622 5.93 38.11 -8.46
N VAL A 623 6.21 39.15 -9.23
CA VAL A 623 5.50 39.48 -10.46
C VAL A 623 6.34 39.07 -11.67
N ASP A 624 5.81 38.18 -12.52
CA ASP A 624 6.38 37.75 -13.82
C ASP A 624 5.32 37.87 -14.92
N GLY A 625 5.75 38.00 -16.18
CA GLY A 625 4.86 38.11 -17.33
C GLY A 625 4.14 39.46 -17.46
N VAL A 626 4.65 40.49 -16.78
CA VAL A 626 4.34 41.90 -17.05
C VAL A 626 5.36 42.45 -18.04
N THR A 627 4.92 43.36 -18.91
CA THR A 627 5.76 44.01 -19.93
C THR A 627 5.59 45.52 -19.86
N VAL A 628 6.69 46.26 -19.74
CA VAL A 628 6.71 47.73 -19.75
C VAL A 628 7.03 48.19 -21.16
N LYS A 629 6.09 48.89 -21.79
CA LYS A 629 6.21 49.40 -23.15
C LYS A 629 6.55 50.89 -23.13
N PHE A 630 7.77 51.25 -23.50
CA PHE A 630 8.20 52.62 -23.71
C PHE A 630 8.03 53.02 -25.18
N THR A 631 7.56 54.24 -25.42
CA THR A 631 7.48 54.85 -26.75
C THR A 631 8.09 56.24 -26.70
N VAL A 632 9.20 56.45 -27.42
CA VAL A 632 9.99 57.69 -27.44
C VAL A 632 9.89 58.34 -28.83
N PRO A 633 9.35 59.55 -28.98
CA PRO A 633 9.27 60.25 -30.27
C PRO A 633 10.65 60.74 -30.71
N VAL A 634 11.29 60.01 -31.63
CA VAL A 634 12.67 60.31 -32.08
C VAL A 634 12.74 61.15 -33.33
N ALA A 635 11.71 61.15 -34.18
CA ALA A 635 11.67 61.91 -35.42
C ALA A 635 10.24 62.35 -35.79
N THR A 636 10.11 63.38 -36.64
CA THR A 636 8.82 63.68 -37.28
C THR A 636 8.48 62.63 -38.33
N ARG A 637 7.21 62.51 -38.73
CA ARG A 637 6.79 61.63 -39.85
C ARG A 637 7.45 61.99 -41.20
N ALA A 638 7.99 63.21 -41.35
CA ALA A 638 8.78 63.61 -42.51
C ALA A 638 10.25 63.11 -42.48
N GLY A 639 10.65 62.41 -41.40
CA GLY A 639 11.99 61.85 -41.22
C GLY A 639 13.01 62.82 -40.62
N ASN A 640 12.57 63.95 -40.05
CA ASN A 640 13.45 64.88 -39.34
C ASN A 640 13.74 64.37 -37.92
N ARG A 641 14.95 63.88 -37.66
CA ARG A 641 15.37 63.39 -36.33
C ARG A 641 15.37 64.54 -35.30
N LEU A 642 14.67 64.34 -34.19
CA LEU A 642 14.51 65.30 -33.08
C LEU A 642 15.33 64.88 -31.86
N LEU A 643 15.32 63.58 -31.52
CA LEU A 643 16.07 63.00 -30.42
C LEU A 643 17.04 61.92 -30.95
N LEU A 644 18.26 61.94 -30.43
CA LEU A 644 19.21 60.83 -30.52
C LEU A 644 19.17 60.10 -29.18
N LEU A 645 18.49 58.96 -29.12
CA LEU A 645 18.66 58.02 -28.01
C LEU A 645 20.07 57.43 -28.11
N THR A 646 20.91 57.64 -27.10
CA THR A 646 22.30 57.13 -27.08
C THR A 646 22.42 55.86 -26.28
N ASP A 647 21.64 55.73 -25.21
CA ASP A 647 21.71 54.61 -24.29
C ASP A 647 20.35 54.36 -23.61
N PHE A 648 20.08 53.10 -23.32
CA PHE A 648 18.93 52.66 -22.53
C PHE A 648 19.42 51.60 -21.55
N ALA A 649 19.60 52.03 -20.31
CA ALA A 649 20.10 51.19 -19.24
C ALA A 649 18.94 50.73 -18.35
N VAL A 650 19.02 49.48 -17.88
CA VAL A 650 18.18 48.95 -16.80
C VAL A 650 19.10 48.46 -15.70
N GLU A 651 18.94 49.00 -14.49
CA GLU A 651 19.80 48.68 -13.36
C GLU A 651 19.36 47.38 -12.65
N GLN A 652 19.49 46.23 -13.34
CA GLN A 652 19.50 44.84 -12.83
C GLN A 652 19.34 43.82 -13.99
N GLU A 653 19.72 42.56 -13.77
CA GLU A 653 19.45 41.42 -14.69
C GLU A 653 17.97 41.01 -14.76
N ASN A 654 17.11 41.64 -13.94
CA ASN A 654 15.70 41.26 -13.72
C ASN A 654 14.72 41.70 -14.83
N ALA A 655 15.21 42.33 -15.91
CA ALA A 655 14.41 42.69 -17.07
C ALA A 655 15.10 42.38 -18.41
N THR A 656 14.33 41.92 -19.40
CA THR A 656 14.80 41.69 -20.77
C THR A 656 14.08 42.62 -21.74
N CYS A 657 14.81 43.54 -22.37
CA CYS A 657 14.26 44.63 -23.16
C CYS A 657 14.64 44.53 -24.63
N ASN A 658 13.65 44.59 -25.51
CA ASN A 658 13.85 44.65 -26.96
C ASN A 658 13.59 46.07 -27.45
N VAL A 659 14.56 46.65 -28.15
CA VAL A 659 14.49 48.00 -28.73
C VAL A 659 14.22 47.89 -30.22
N TRP A 660 13.10 48.43 -30.70
CA TRP A 660 12.77 48.52 -32.13
C TRP A 660 12.74 49.98 -32.60
N GLY A 661 13.11 50.21 -33.86
CA GLY A 661 13.12 51.55 -34.46
C GLY A 661 14.34 52.42 -34.12
N ASN A 662 15.37 51.89 -33.45
CA ASN A 662 16.62 52.64 -33.20
C ASN A 662 17.63 52.54 -34.37
N SER A 663 17.42 51.61 -35.30
CA SER A 663 18.30 51.33 -36.46
C SER A 663 17.85 51.98 -37.78
N THR A 664 16.77 52.77 -37.76
CA THR A 664 16.28 53.52 -38.92
C THR A 664 17.26 54.65 -39.29
N ASP A 665 17.80 54.64 -40.51
CA ASP A 665 18.72 55.68 -40.99
C ASP A 665 17.94 56.95 -41.38
N TYR A 666 17.73 57.82 -40.39
CA TYR A 666 17.08 59.12 -40.57
C TYR A 666 17.95 60.07 -41.43
N ARG A 667 17.31 61.01 -42.14
CA ARG A 667 17.98 61.89 -43.10
C ARG A 667 19.15 62.66 -42.47
N ARG A 668 20.35 62.52 -43.04
CA ARG A 668 21.57 63.23 -42.59
C ARG A 668 21.50 64.75 -42.72
N ALA A 669 20.61 65.25 -43.58
CA ALA A 669 20.27 66.66 -43.71
C ALA A 669 18.76 66.84 -43.41
N PRO A 670 18.37 67.82 -42.58
CA PRO A 670 16.97 68.05 -42.27
C PRO A 670 16.22 68.61 -43.48
N ALA A 671 14.98 68.21 -43.64
CA ALA A 671 14.04 68.80 -44.59
C ALA A 671 13.31 69.98 -43.94
N GLU A 672 13.00 71.01 -44.73
CA GLU A 672 12.14 72.10 -44.25
C GLU A 672 10.74 71.58 -43.91
N GLU A 673 10.33 71.77 -42.66
CA GLU A 673 9.05 71.38 -42.11
C GLU A 673 8.64 72.41 -41.05
N ASP A 674 7.35 72.76 -41.03
CA ASP A 674 6.77 73.77 -40.14
C ASP A 674 5.86 73.09 -39.12
N LEU A 675 6.32 73.07 -37.86
CA LEU A 675 5.67 72.45 -36.72
C LEU A 675 4.88 73.46 -35.88
N THR A 676 4.77 74.73 -36.31
CA THR A 676 4.00 75.75 -35.56
C THR A 676 2.53 75.38 -35.32
N ARG A 677 1.93 74.61 -36.25
CA ARG A 677 0.54 74.11 -36.14
C ARG A 677 0.41 72.78 -35.38
N THR A 678 1.49 72.05 -35.18
CA THR A 678 1.52 70.75 -34.48
C THR A 678 2.64 70.70 -33.44
N PRO A 679 2.63 71.60 -32.44
CA PRO A 679 3.73 71.76 -31.48
C PRO A 679 3.81 70.65 -30.43
N HIS A 680 3.03 69.57 -30.53
CA HIS A 680 3.05 68.46 -29.59
C HIS A 680 3.16 67.12 -30.33
N LEU A 681 4.25 66.41 -30.07
CA LEU A 681 4.62 65.16 -30.72
C LEU A 681 4.70 64.02 -29.71
N ASN A 682 4.00 62.94 -30.00
CA ASN A 682 3.88 61.73 -29.19
C ASN A 682 3.77 60.49 -30.09
N HIS A 683 3.53 59.32 -29.51
CA HIS A 683 3.51 58.03 -30.23
C HIS A 683 2.46 57.92 -31.35
N SER A 684 1.44 58.78 -31.37
CA SER A 684 0.38 58.75 -32.39
C SER A 684 0.75 59.51 -33.66
N ASN A 685 1.57 60.56 -33.56
CA ASN A 685 1.81 61.53 -34.64
C ASN A 685 3.29 61.75 -35.00
N ALA A 686 4.23 61.15 -34.27
CA ALA A 686 5.66 61.12 -34.57
C ALA A 686 6.14 59.70 -34.94
N ASP A 687 7.36 59.58 -35.43
CA ASP A 687 8.04 58.29 -35.54
C ASP A 687 8.77 57.97 -34.21
N VAL A 688 8.69 56.71 -33.77
CA VAL A 688 9.05 56.31 -32.40
C VAL A 688 10.05 55.17 -32.34
N VAL A 689 10.97 55.27 -31.37
CA VAL A 689 11.62 54.08 -30.81
C VAL A 689 10.65 53.45 -29.81
N ALA A 690 10.33 52.18 -30.01
CA ALA A 690 9.56 51.37 -29.08
C ALA A 690 10.51 50.44 -28.31
N ILE A 691 10.33 50.34 -26.99
CA ILE A 691 11.11 49.44 -26.14
C ILE A 691 10.13 48.64 -25.29
N ASP A 692 10.01 47.33 -25.53
CA ASP A 692 9.20 46.47 -24.66
C ASP A 692 10.15 45.69 -23.73
N CYS A 693 10.06 46.00 -22.44
CA CYS A 693 10.81 45.37 -21.37
C CYS A 693 9.95 44.31 -20.67
N SER A 694 10.38 43.06 -20.72
CA SER A 694 9.74 41.95 -20.01
C SER A 694 10.32 41.88 -18.61
N VAL A 695 9.47 42.02 -17.59
CA VAL A 695 9.90 42.28 -16.22
C VAL A 695 9.60 41.11 -15.29
N ARG A 696 10.59 40.82 -14.43
CA ARG A 696 10.46 40.00 -13.23
C ARG A 696 10.81 40.87 -12.02
N LEU A 697 9.95 40.88 -11.01
CA LEU A 697 10.17 41.62 -9.77
C LEU A 697 9.83 40.73 -8.59
N ALA A 698 10.81 40.45 -7.72
CA ALA A 698 10.51 39.84 -6.44
C ALA A 698 9.76 40.82 -5.51
N PRO A 699 9.18 40.36 -4.39
CA PRO A 699 8.54 41.24 -3.40
C PRO A 699 9.51 42.31 -2.87
N ASN A 700 9.07 43.56 -2.81
CA ASN A 700 9.84 44.75 -2.41
C ASN A 700 11.02 45.15 -3.32
N GLU A 701 11.24 44.47 -4.45
CA GLU A 701 12.25 44.90 -5.42
C GLU A 701 11.78 46.09 -6.26
N GLU A 702 12.75 46.84 -6.76
CA GLU A 702 12.56 47.95 -7.69
C GLU A 702 13.48 47.84 -8.90
N LEU A 703 12.93 48.18 -10.07
CA LEU A 703 13.63 48.29 -11.34
C LEU A 703 13.63 49.73 -11.82
N LEU A 704 14.81 50.17 -12.26
CA LEU A 704 15.05 51.51 -12.76
C LEU A 704 15.39 51.46 -14.26
N PHE A 705 14.51 52.04 -15.08
CA PHE A 705 14.69 52.18 -16.51
C PHE A 705 15.19 53.60 -16.82
N GLN A 706 16.41 53.71 -17.33
CA GLN A 706 17.08 54.98 -17.64
C GLN A 706 17.20 55.18 -19.15
N LEU A 707 16.47 56.13 -19.68
CA LEU A 707 16.55 56.60 -21.07
C LEU A 707 17.51 57.79 -21.15
N ARG A 708 18.62 57.63 -21.88
CA ARG A 708 19.65 58.65 -22.07
C ARG A 708 19.79 58.99 -23.55
N GLY A 709 19.85 60.28 -23.85
CA GLY A 709 19.99 60.74 -25.22
C GLY A 709 20.36 62.21 -25.31
N HIS A 710 20.42 62.73 -26.53
CA HIS A 710 20.71 64.13 -26.82
C HIS A 710 19.68 64.70 -27.79
N LEU A 711 19.35 65.99 -27.64
CA LEU A 711 18.53 66.69 -28.62
C LEU A 711 19.32 66.88 -29.92
N TRP A 712 18.69 66.58 -31.07
CA TRP A 712 19.34 66.63 -32.37
C TRP A 712 19.30 68.04 -32.97
N MET A 713 20.23 68.87 -32.52
CA MET A 713 20.30 70.31 -32.84
C MET A 713 20.28 70.64 -34.34
N LYS A 714 20.76 69.75 -35.22
CA LYS A 714 20.78 69.99 -36.68
C LYS A 714 19.36 70.14 -37.25
N SER A 715 18.45 69.21 -36.95
CA SER A 715 17.05 69.33 -37.37
C SER A 715 16.33 70.40 -36.57
N LEU A 716 16.53 70.42 -35.24
CA LEU A 716 15.85 71.38 -34.38
C LEU A 716 16.16 72.83 -34.79
N LYS A 717 17.38 73.17 -35.22
CA LYS A 717 17.70 74.50 -35.77
C LYS A 717 17.03 74.78 -37.14
N ALA A 718 16.88 73.78 -38.01
CA ALA A 718 16.29 73.93 -39.35
C ALA A 718 14.74 73.99 -39.37
N LEU A 719 14.06 73.29 -38.46
CA LEU A 719 12.59 73.22 -38.37
C LEU A 719 11.96 74.56 -37.94
N LYS A 720 10.78 74.92 -38.46
CA LYS A 720 10.07 76.15 -38.06
C LYS A 720 9.12 75.84 -36.89
N PHE A 721 9.40 76.37 -35.70
CA PHE A 721 8.55 76.26 -34.50
C PHE A 721 8.91 77.35 -33.47
N LYS A 722 7.97 77.67 -32.56
CA LYS A 722 8.19 78.59 -31.41
C LYS A 722 8.42 77.84 -30.09
N SER A 723 7.54 76.89 -29.78
CA SER A 723 7.70 75.87 -28.74
C SER A 723 7.32 74.52 -29.33
N LEU A 724 8.04 73.46 -28.95
CA LEU A 724 7.83 72.08 -29.37
C LEU A 724 7.87 71.16 -28.14
N LYS A 725 6.80 70.38 -27.95
CA LYS A 725 6.62 69.42 -26.85
C LYS A 725 6.77 68.00 -27.35
N LEU A 726 7.69 67.24 -26.75
CA LEU A 726 7.95 65.84 -27.09
C LEU A 726 7.58 64.96 -25.90
N THR A 727 6.59 64.06 -26.05
CA THR A 727 6.08 63.23 -24.95
C THR A 727 6.46 61.77 -25.10
N THR A 728 7.28 61.29 -24.17
CA THR A 728 7.62 59.88 -23.98
C THR A 728 6.58 59.23 -23.07
N THR A 729 6.03 58.09 -23.49
CA THR A 729 5.03 57.31 -22.73
C THR A 729 5.62 55.96 -22.34
N ALA A 730 5.33 55.50 -21.13
CA ALA A 730 5.64 54.16 -20.63
C ALA A 730 4.36 53.53 -20.06
N ALA A 731 3.98 52.33 -20.49
CA ALA A 731 2.74 51.65 -20.05
C ALA A 731 2.99 50.21 -19.61
N LEU A 732 2.34 49.76 -18.53
CA LEU A 732 2.38 48.35 -18.12
C LEU A 732 1.32 47.54 -18.86
N GLN A 733 1.73 46.42 -19.44
CA GLN A 733 0.87 45.50 -20.17
C GLN A 733 1.00 44.08 -19.59
N ARG A 734 -0.11 43.35 -19.55
CA ARG A 734 -0.17 41.94 -19.16
C ARG A 734 0.03 41.07 -20.39
N ARG A 735 0.94 40.10 -20.33
CA ARG A 735 1.04 39.08 -21.39
C ARG A 735 -0.22 38.20 -21.43
N PHE A 736 -0.47 37.58 -22.58
CA PHE A 736 -1.53 36.58 -22.72
C PHE A 736 -1.37 35.47 -21.67
N ARG A 737 -2.47 35.08 -21.01
CA ARG A 737 -2.49 34.17 -19.84
C ARG A 737 -1.61 34.58 -18.64
N SER A 738 -1.26 35.86 -18.51
CA SER A 738 -0.63 36.35 -17.27
C SER A 738 -1.50 36.02 -16.04
N PRO A 739 -0.89 35.51 -14.94
CA PRO A 739 -1.61 35.24 -13.70
C PRO A 739 -1.95 36.52 -12.94
N PHE A 740 -1.41 37.68 -13.35
CA PHE A 740 -1.62 38.95 -12.67
C PHE A 740 -2.82 39.73 -13.24
N VAL A 741 -3.49 40.46 -12.35
CA VAL A 741 -4.45 41.52 -12.68
C VAL A 741 -3.94 42.84 -12.12
N PHE A 742 -4.22 43.94 -12.82
CA PHE A 742 -3.92 45.29 -12.35
C PHE A 742 -5.16 45.93 -11.75
N ARG A 743 -4.95 46.80 -10.76
CA ARG A 743 -6.00 47.60 -10.12
C ARG A 743 -6.33 48.88 -10.91
N GLU A 744 -5.32 49.49 -11.55
CA GLU A 744 -5.51 50.54 -12.56
C GLU A 744 -5.91 49.89 -13.90
N ASP A 745 -6.90 50.44 -14.61
CA ASP A 745 -7.29 49.94 -15.95
C ASP A 745 -6.23 50.26 -17.02
N ASP A 746 -5.62 51.45 -16.97
CA ASP A 746 -4.47 51.86 -17.80
C ASP A 746 -3.31 52.37 -16.92
N PRO A 747 -2.42 51.47 -16.45
CA PRO A 747 -1.21 51.83 -15.71
C PRO A 747 -0.12 52.43 -16.63
N SER A 748 -0.37 53.64 -17.14
CA SER A 748 0.54 54.38 -18.01
C SER A 748 1.11 55.65 -17.33
N ARG A 749 2.31 56.05 -17.74
CA ARG A 749 3.12 57.12 -17.14
C ARG A 749 3.85 57.90 -18.24
N GLN A 750 3.80 59.23 -18.20
CA GLN A 750 4.29 60.09 -19.28
C GLN A 750 5.27 61.17 -18.80
N ILE A 751 6.28 61.46 -19.62
CA ILE A 751 7.24 62.58 -19.44
C ILE A 751 7.20 63.44 -20.71
N THR A 752 7.21 64.76 -20.56
CA THR A 752 7.20 65.72 -21.69
C THR A 752 8.39 66.66 -21.60
N PHE A 753 9.11 66.83 -22.71
CA PHE A 753 10.16 67.82 -22.90
C PHE A 753 9.64 69.02 -23.71
N GLU A 754 9.93 70.25 -23.30
CA GLU A 754 9.59 71.46 -24.06
C GLU A 754 10.86 72.14 -24.64
N ILE A 755 10.83 72.52 -25.92
CA ILE A 755 11.96 73.09 -26.66
C ILE A 755 11.55 74.39 -27.35
N SER A 756 12.28 75.49 -27.18
CA SER A 756 11.95 76.82 -27.71
C SER A 756 13.06 77.46 -28.58
N LYS A 757 12.71 78.52 -29.31
CA LYS A 757 13.63 79.32 -30.16
C LYS A 757 13.44 80.84 -30.03
N PRO A 758 14.53 81.63 -29.93
CA PRO A 758 14.54 83.06 -30.15
C PRO A 758 14.72 83.42 -31.64
N GLU A 759 14.20 84.59 -32.06
CA GLU A 759 14.35 85.12 -33.42
C GLU A 759 15.62 85.99 -33.55
N GLU A 760 16.34 85.90 -34.68
CA GLU A 760 17.63 86.58 -34.89
C GLU A 760 17.48 87.75 -35.90
N SER A 761 17.85 88.96 -35.48
CA SER A 761 17.63 90.21 -36.24
C SER A 761 18.89 90.72 -36.95
N GLN A 762 18.91 90.75 -38.29
CA GLN A 762 20.02 91.31 -39.07
C GLN A 762 19.87 92.81 -39.34
N ILE A 763 20.98 93.55 -39.17
CA ILE A 763 21.06 95.01 -39.41
C ILE A 763 21.30 95.27 -40.92
N PRO A 764 20.59 96.22 -41.58
CA PRO A 764 20.67 96.39 -43.04
C PRO A 764 22.04 96.84 -43.58
N ILE A 765 22.40 96.26 -44.74
CA ILE A 765 23.69 96.40 -45.45
C ILE A 765 24.08 97.86 -45.77
N TRP A 766 23.10 98.77 -45.91
CA TRP A 766 23.34 100.20 -46.18
C TRP A 766 24.22 100.88 -45.13
N ILE A 767 24.15 100.44 -43.87
CA ILE A 767 24.98 100.98 -42.77
C ILE A 767 26.46 100.63 -42.96
N ILE A 768 26.75 99.46 -43.55
CA ILE A 768 28.12 99.01 -43.83
C ILE A 768 28.72 99.81 -44.99
N LEU A 769 27.96 99.99 -46.08
CA LEU A 769 28.41 100.76 -47.25
C LEU A 769 28.79 102.20 -46.88
N GLY A 770 27.96 102.90 -46.08
CA GLY A 770 28.25 104.26 -45.63
C GLY A 770 29.55 104.37 -44.82
N SER A 771 29.83 103.40 -43.96
CA SER A 771 31.04 103.39 -43.13
C SER A 771 32.32 103.15 -43.95
N THR A 772 32.28 102.20 -44.89
CA THR A 772 33.46 101.84 -45.70
C THR A 772 33.96 102.97 -46.62
N LEU A 773 33.04 103.75 -47.20
CA LEU A 773 33.40 104.83 -48.12
C LEU A 773 34.17 105.96 -47.40
N GLY A 774 33.78 106.29 -46.16
CA GLY A 774 34.49 107.27 -45.33
C GLY A 774 35.89 106.80 -44.92
N GLY A 775 36.05 105.51 -44.58
CA GLY A 775 37.34 104.94 -44.18
C GLY A 775 38.40 104.93 -45.29
N LEU A 776 38.00 104.64 -46.53
CA LEU A 776 38.92 104.62 -47.68
C LEU A 776 39.46 106.00 -48.06
N LEU A 777 38.64 107.06 -47.92
CA LEU A 777 39.06 108.43 -48.17
C LEU A 777 40.20 108.85 -47.22
N LEU A 778 40.10 108.45 -45.94
CA LEU A 778 41.11 108.73 -44.92
C LEU A 778 42.43 107.98 -45.20
N LEU A 779 42.35 106.71 -45.62
CA LEU A 779 43.52 105.87 -45.86
C LEU A 779 44.39 106.37 -47.03
N ALA A 780 43.76 106.87 -48.10
CA ALA A 780 44.46 107.36 -49.28
C ALA A 780 45.39 108.56 -48.96
N LEU A 781 44.96 109.45 -48.06
CA LEU A 781 45.76 110.59 -47.59
C LEU A 781 46.99 110.13 -46.80
N LEU A 782 46.89 109.04 -46.05
CA LEU A 782 48.00 108.49 -45.24
C LEU A 782 49.09 107.79 -46.08
N VAL A 783 48.70 107.04 -47.12
CA VAL A 783 49.68 106.31 -47.97
C VAL A 783 50.55 107.27 -48.77
N LEU A 784 49.99 108.37 -49.26
CA LEU A 784 50.73 109.43 -49.94
C LEU A 784 51.83 110.07 -49.08
N ALA A 785 51.63 110.15 -47.75
CA ALA A 785 52.65 110.64 -46.83
C ALA A 785 53.81 109.66 -46.66
N LEU A 786 53.53 108.35 -46.58
CA LEU A 786 54.52 107.31 -46.27
C LEU A 786 55.40 106.91 -47.48
N TRP A 787 54.87 106.94 -48.71
CA TRP A 787 55.66 106.57 -49.90
C TRP A 787 56.87 107.48 -50.12
N LYS A 788 56.80 108.74 -49.66
CA LYS A 788 57.89 109.73 -49.76
C LYS A 788 59.14 109.39 -48.91
N LEU A 789 59.17 108.24 -48.22
CA LEU A 789 60.21 107.84 -47.26
C LEU A 789 61.02 106.54 -47.60
N GLY A 790 60.59 105.68 -48.55
CA GLY A 790 61.36 104.62 -49.29
C GLY A 790 62.14 103.46 -48.58
N PHE A 791 61.82 102.15 -48.79
CA PHE A 791 62.15 101.11 -47.77
C PHE A 791 62.62 99.61 -48.06
N PHE A 792 62.66 98.99 -49.28
CA PHE A 792 62.79 97.48 -49.39
C PHE A 792 63.64 96.85 -50.55
N LYS A 793 64.39 95.71 -50.30
CA LYS A 793 64.59 94.47 -51.18
C LYS A 793 65.70 93.45 -50.73
N SER A 794 65.77 92.21 -51.31
CA SER A 794 66.63 91.00 -50.95
C SER A 794 67.08 90.03 -52.14
N GLY A 795 67.64 88.78 -51.95
CA GLY A 795 68.42 87.94 -52.96
C GLY A 795 68.10 86.39 -53.20
N SER A 796 68.88 85.59 -54.02
CA SER A 796 68.46 84.23 -54.60
C SER A 796 69.45 83.21 -55.36
N ARG A 797 69.29 81.85 -55.17
CA ARG A 797 69.26 80.56 -56.05
C ARG A 797 70.33 79.88 -57.03
N LYS A 798 70.41 78.50 -56.92
CA LYS A 798 70.39 77.27 -57.86
C LYS A 798 71.45 76.80 -58.96
N ARG A 799 71.72 75.45 -58.93
CA ARG A 799 72.16 74.33 -59.88
C ARG A 799 72.57 74.51 -61.38
N ASP A 800 73.58 73.72 -61.84
CA ASP A 800 73.56 72.75 -63.00
C ASP A 800 74.92 71.97 -63.23
N ALA A 801 74.91 70.92 -64.09
CA ALA A 801 76.03 70.22 -64.84
C ALA A 801 76.69 68.86 -64.39
N GLU A 802 76.63 67.89 -65.33
CA GLU A 802 77.60 66.88 -65.87
C GLU A 802 78.36 65.72 -65.13
N GLN A 803 78.35 64.57 -65.85
CA GLN A 803 79.36 63.50 -66.09
C GLN A 803 79.77 62.42 -65.04
N GLU A 804 79.89 61.18 -65.55
CA GLU A 804 80.46 60.00 -64.87
C GLU A 804 82.01 60.02 -64.86
N ALA A 805 82.64 59.61 -63.76
CA ALA A 805 84.01 59.11 -63.79
C ALA A 805 84.35 58.17 -62.62
N SER A 806 84.93 57.01 -62.97
CA SER A 806 85.94 56.26 -62.21
C SER A 806 85.63 55.70 -60.80
N ALA A 807 85.22 54.43 -60.79
CA ALA A 807 85.95 53.32 -60.15
C ALA A 807 86.60 53.48 -58.75
N LYS A 808 86.06 52.71 -57.81
CA LYS A 808 86.72 51.53 -57.17
C LYS A 808 88.05 51.69 -56.39
N VAL A 809 88.02 51.16 -55.17
CA VAL A 809 89.10 50.59 -54.32
C VAL A 809 89.78 51.53 -53.29
N LEU A 810 89.83 50.98 -52.08
CA LEU A 810 90.52 51.35 -50.83
C LEU A 810 91.78 52.21 -50.98
N GLU A 811 91.85 53.29 -50.18
CA GLU A 811 92.39 53.22 -48.81
C GLU A 811 91.50 53.99 -47.83
#